data_AF-A0A0C2D8L9-F1
#
_entry.id   AF-A0A0C2D8L9-F1
#
_cell.length_a   1.000
_cell.length_b   1.000
_cell.length_c   1.000
_cell.angle_alpha   90.00
_cell.angle_beta   90.00
_cell.angle_gamma   90.00
#
_symmetry.space_group_name_H-M   'P 1'
#
loop_
_entity.id
_entity.type
_entity.pdbx_description
1 polymer ?
#
loop_
_entity_poly.entity_id
_entity_poly.type
_entity_poly.pdbx_seq_one_letter_code
_entity_poly.pdbx_strand_id
1 'polypeptide(L)'
;MNREVTYEDITGAVENRDPQLADLVVRYLLLPDPPEDRAEEAEQSEARPLSQDAWTLQKLRSTLAPYSLWGKSADEVKNIRLDAWEQLMAAAHPPPRLRLGDLLISIYERGEESDRSALVDIFRSAKLGWGVWRAAKHIYKQAEQRHDAELFGVLAWRLDVYHRSPNHPNEVSQATTTYMRRRAWRYLRQLGNAVPELYPQFAVQVLRHYERDFNPYGCWIIQQIWNHQALIGRRNAGWNAQPPDKLSNRAYDKAWKISAEPLLRLIEDSENDGVLRFATRSLEADFPETLREVDPAWLGRLGKKPAGSVHEFVVSLLEGSPEFHQSKLAGLGLHDMVLELLGSPSEKAAKYAIDYANAHGGKITAARLIELLRTGTKAAQKFAEARLEKLSPKDIGLVGLVGLLGTSAQKFAIKMIESGFTPADLSPELYTDLLVGGWQQRRWVEEFFNKHKQQPSAELLKFAAQSPKLGYWDKRAAFQALGSRKASEIGVEWIKQKLLDPEFSDEVGGWLSNGMLKGDQLDVEWLKGLSMNARLRGVALRVLGNTKLVAPKRVGLGWLLVMARQSDPELYGFARNHLLEHFEPSDFGVGSEPGAGLDRLWSMAVGKQEPESVRKVAQTYLLFHHPQIGPDREDPLHGVLEPKLSSSDYALERVAASLVDPRPDVRRFAAEVGSQELVRWGDRELVYRLAANEYKEPRKIGSEALLEIGEVHEGKPAAPVEWLVASRVFALAESSVKSSREVASALIRRHYHRLGGAAKLAWLMESPDREVRLFAVRLLWDQHRPLTIPASWKPKKGPGARPGAGSDQDPLPEGAERFETGEALRQFLRTVMFGLPPGRVERREPIEGLPTRRLSASEGKRRLIGVVRELAVEDREFATIAVSVLDEFMHSHARGEWQSCVAAIARIRQAHPDISTALPAAMQDERQSA
;
A
#
# COMPACT_ATOMS: atom_id res chain seq x y z
N MET A 1 -38.51 -4.89 2.24
CA MET A 1 -38.67 -3.91 1.13
C MET A 1 -37.29 -3.40 0.72
N ASN A 2 -36.49 -4.21 0.03
CA ASN A 2 -35.05 -3.98 -0.20
C ASN A 2 -34.66 -3.98 -1.70
N ARG A 3 -35.59 -3.63 -2.61
CA ARG A 3 -35.30 -3.40 -4.03
C ARG A 3 -35.12 -1.89 -4.25
N GLU A 4 -34.10 -1.50 -5.01
CA GLU A 4 -33.89 -0.11 -5.44
C GLU A 4 -34.98 0.30 -6.43
N VAL A 5 -35.42 1.57 -6.37
CA VAL A 5 -36.49 2.11 -7.23
C VAL A 5 -35.95 2.27 -8.65
N THR A 6 -36.68 1.83 -9.68
CA THR A 6 -36.32 1.99 -11.09
C THR A 6 -37.18 3.03 -11.80
N TYR A 7 -36.79 3.45 -13.01
CA TYR A 7 -37.63 4.34 -13.81
C TYR A 7 -38.97 3.68 -14.19
N GLU A 8 -38.98 2.35 -14.35
CA GLU A 8 -40.18 1.59 -14.65
C GLU A 8 -41.19 1.61 -13.49
N ASP A 9 -40.71 1.52 -12.24
CA ASP A 9 -41.55 1.69 -11.05
C ASP A 9 -42.25 3.06 -11.05
N ILE A 10 -41.54 4.13 -11.47
CA ILE A 10 -42.12 5.47 -11.58
C ILE A 10 -43.18 5.53 -12.69
N THR A 11 -42.92 4.97 -13.86
CA THR A 11 -43.91 4.95 -14.94
C THR A 11 -45.15 4.16 -14.55
N GLY A 12 -44.96 3.00 -13.89
CA GLY A 12 -46.06 2.21 -13.35
C GLY A 12 -46.85 2.96 -12.28
N ALA A 13 -46.19 3.72 -11.41
CA ALA A 13 -46.85 4.60 -10.44
C ALA A 13 -47.69 5.69 -11.10
N VAL A 14 -47.20 6.28 -12.20
CA VAL A 14 -47.94 7.29 -12.98
C VAL A 14 -49.17 6.70 -13.69
N GLU A 15 -49.06 5.48 -14.22
CA GLU A 15 -50.17 4.76 -14.87
C GLU A 15 -51.24 4.34 -13.86
N ASN A 16 -50.82 3.84 -12.70
CA ASN A 16 -51.70 3.35 -11.65
C ASN A 16 -52.21 4.45 -10.69
N ARG A 17 -51.80 5.71 -10.91
CA ARG A 17 -52.12 6.86 -10.04
C ARG A 17 -51.74 6.60 -8.58
N ASP A 18 -50.56 6.03 -8.38
CA ASP A 18 -50.07 5.65 -7.06
C ASP A 18 -49.83 6.89 -6.19
N PRO A 19 -50.42 6.97 -4.98
CA PRO A 19 -50.16 8.08 -4.05
C PRO A 19 -48.68 8.18 -3.63
N GLN A 20 -47.87 7.15 -3.82
CA GLN A 20 -46.43 7.14 -3.53
C GLN A 20 -45.57 7.72 -4.67
N LEU A 21 -46.16 8.18 -5.77
CA LEU A 21 -45.43 8.70 -6.93
C LEU A 21 -44.35 9.73 -6.55
N ALA A 22 -44.67 10.67 -5.65
CA ALA A 22 -43.71 11.68 -5.22
C ALA A 22 -42.51 11.08 -4.46
N ASP A 23 -42.75 10.13 -3.55
CA ASP A 23 -41.69 9.43 -2.81
C ASP A 23 -40.79 8.63 -3.76
N LEU A 24 -41.38 7.90 -4.71
CA LEU A 24 -40.65 7.12 -5.70
C LEU A 24 -39.73 8.01 -6.55
N VAL A 25 -40.23 9.14 -7.06
CA VAL A 25 -39.41 10.10 -7.83
C VAL A 25 -38.29 10.69 -6.98
N VAL A 26 -38.57 11.07 -5.74
CA VAL A 26 -37.56 11.65 -4.83
C VAL A 26 -36.47 10.63 -4.50
N ARG A 27 -36.83 9.40 -4.15
CA ARG A 27 -35.89 8.32 -3.84
C ARG A 27 -35.05 7.95 -5.06
N TYR A 28 -35.67 7.84 -6.23
CA TYR A 28 -34.97 7.56 -7.48
C TYR A 28 -33.89 8.61 -7.78
N LEU A 29 -34.18 9.89 -7.56
CA LEU A 29 -33.23 10.98 -7.78
C LEU A 29 -32.09 11.07 -6.75
N LEU A 30 -32.17 10.31 -5.66
CA LEU A 30 -31.08 10.16 -4.69
C LEU A 30 -30.11 9.03 -5.06
N LEU A 31 -30.52 8.11 -5.94
CA LEU A 31 -29.65 7.05 -6.47
C LEU A 31 -28.64 7.63 -7.48
N PRO A 32 -27.45 7.01 -7.61
CA PRO A 32 -26.53 7.34 -8.70
C PRO A 32 -27.16 6.97 -10.06
N ASP A 33 -26.76 7.69 -11.11
CA ASP A 33 -27.16 7.34 -12.47
C ASP A 33 -26.68 5.90 -12.80
N PRO A 34 -27.53 5.04 -13.40
CA PRO A 34 -27.11 3.70 -13.79
C PRO A 34 -25.98 3.78 -14.84
N PRO A 35 -25.10 2.76 -14.91
CA PRO A 35 -24.04 2.72 -15.91
C PRO A 35 -24.57 2.85 -17.34
N GLU A 36 -23.97 3.73 -18.13
CA GLU A 36 -24.39 3.99 -19.53
C GLU A 36 -24.00 2.83 -20.49
N ASP A 37 -23.29 1.81 -19.99
CA ASP A 37 -22.83 0.63 -20.74
C ASP A 37 -23.87 -0.52 -20.79
N ARG A 38 -25.02 -0.34 -20.14
CA ARG A 38 -26.14 -1.29 -20.10
C ARG A 38 -27.47 -0.61 -19.76
N ALA A 39 -28.57 -1.35 -19.86
CA ALA A 39 -29.88 -0.89 -19.38
C ALA A 39 -29.93 -0.84 -17.84
N GLU A 40 -30.86 -0.05 -17.28
CA GLU A 40 -30.97 0.18 -15.83
C GLU A 40 -31.17 -1.09 -15.00
N GLU A 41 -31.96 -2.05 -15.50
CA GLU A 41 -32.24 -3.31 -14.82
C GLU A 41 -31.32 -4.46 -15.25
N ALA A 42 -30.38 -4.23 -16.17
CA ALA A 42 -29.53 -5.27 -16.72
C ALA A 42 -28.41 -5.67 -15.75
N GLU A 43 -28.07 -6.95 -15.74
CA GLU A 43 -26.97 -7.45 -14.92
C GLU A 43 -25.61 -6.95 -15.43
N GLN A 44 -24.60 -6.94 -14.55
CA GLN A 44 -23.22 -6.57 -14.93
C GLN A 44 -22.64 -7.48 -16.03
N SER A 45 -23.17 -8.71 -16.16
CA SER A 45 -22.83 -9.67 -17.22
C SER A 45 -23.26 -9.19 -18.61
N GLU A 46 -24.23 -8.28 -18.71
CA GLU A 46 -24.77 -7.73 -19.96
C GLU A 46 -24.08 -6.42 -20.40
N ALA A 47 -23.12 -5.92 -19.61
CA ALA A 47 -22.39 -4.70 -19.91
C ALA A 47 -21.59 -4.80 -21.23
N ARG A 48 -21.73 -3.79 -22.10
CA ARG A 48 -21.01 -3.70 -23.38
C ARG A 48 -20.09 -2.48 -23.37
N PRO A 49 -18.80 -2.62 -23.77
CA PRO A 49 -17.89 -1.48 -23.79
C PRO A 49 -18.41 -0.32 -24.63
N LEU A 50 -18.42 0.88 -24.05
CA LEU A 50 -18.78 2.11 -24.76
C LEU A 50 -17.72 2.43 -25.82
N SER A 51 -18.16 2.79 -27.03
CA SER A 51 -17.25 3.31 -28.07
C SER A 51 -16.64 4.65 -27.65
N GLN A 52 -15.43 4.98 -28.12
CA GLN A 52 -14.80 6.28 -27.82
C GLN A 52 -15.66 7.49 -28.21
N ASP A 53 -16.48 7.35 -29.27
CA ASP A 53 -17.37 8.41 -29.74
C ASP A 53 -18.75 8.41 -29.06
N ALA A 54 -19.02 7.49 -28.13
CA ALA A 54 -20.32 7.39 -27.46
C ALA A 54 -20.69 8.68 -26.73
N TRP A 55 -21.96 9.06 -26.80
CA TRP A 55 -22.48 10.17 -26.02
C TRP A 55 -22.85 9.73 -24.62
N THR A 56 -22.08 10.25 -23.66
CA THR A 56 -22.23 10.04 -22.22
C THR A 56 -22.58 11.35 -21.53
N LEU A 57 -23.08 11.29 -20.29
CA LEU A 57 -23.25 12.48 -19.45
C LEU A 57 -21.96 13.26 -19.28
N GLN A 58 -20.82 12.55 -19.18
CA GLN A 58 -19.52 13.20 -19.08
C GLN A 58 -19.17 13.96 -20.36
N LYS A 59 -19.42 13.39 -21.54
CA LYS A 59 -19.23 14.05 -22.84
C LYS A 59 -20.18 15.22 -23.02
N LEU A 60 -21.42 15.13 -22.54
CA LEU A 60 -22.33 16.27 -22.51
C LEU A 60 -21.78 17.40 -21.63
N ARG A 61 -21.33 17.09 -20.41
CA ARG A 61 -20.76 18.09 -19.49
C ARG A 61 -19.53 18.79 -20.07
N SER A 62 -18.62 18.04 -20.70
CA SER A 62 -17.43 18.63 -21.34
C SER A 62 -17.79 19.48 -22.56
N THR A 63 -18.76 19.06 -23.37
CA THR A 63 -19.26 19.81 -24.53
C THR A 63 -19.92 21.13 -24.10
N LEU A 64 -20.66 21.13 -22.99
CA LEU A 64 -21.37 22.29 -22.46
C LEU A 64 -20.52 23.16 -21.51
N ALA A 65 -19.26 22.79 -21.28
CA ALA A 65 -18.38 23.52 -20.37
C ALA A 65 -18.11 24.94 -20.86
N PRO A 66 -17.98 25.93 -19.96
CA PRO A 66 -17.74 27.33 -20.34
C PRO A 66 -16.54 27.53 -21.29
N TYR A 67 -15.48 26.74 -21.10
CA TYR A 67 -14.29 26.78 -21.96
C TYR A 67 -14.58 26.31 -23.39
N SER A 68 -15.32 25.21 -23.55
CA SER A 68 -15.70 24.64 -24.86
C SER A 68 -16.63 25.56 -25.66
N LEU A 69 -17.35 26.44 -24.97
CA LEU A 69 -18.26 27.41 -25.56
C LEU A 69 -17.64 28.81 -25.74
N TRP A 70 -16.37 28.98 -25.36
CA TRP A 70 -15.69 30.28 -25.45
C TRP A 70 -15.49 30.71 -26.91
N GLY A 71 -15.71 32.00 -27.18
CA GLY A 71 -15.58 32.57 -28.52
C GLY A 71 -16.76 32.29 -29.47
N LYS A 72 -17.75 31.49 -29.06
CA LYS A 72 -18.94 31.18 -29.86
C LYS A 72 -20.04 32.24 -29.70
N SER A 73 -20.77 32.49 -30.77
CA SER A 73 -21.97 33.33 -30.77
C SER A 73 -23.13 32.70 -30.00
N ALA A 74 -24.15 33.51 -29.65
CA ALA A 74 -25.32 33.02 -28.93
C ALA A 74 -26.09 31.93 -29.70
N ASP A 75 -26.17 32.04 -31.03
CA ASP A 75 -26.85 31.06 -31.89
C ASP A 75 -26.05 29.77 -32.01
N GLU A 76 -24.72 29.84 -32.13
CA GLU A 76 -23.87 28.65 -32.10
C GLU A 76 -23.97 27.92 -30.76
N VAL A 77 -23.93 28.63 -29.63
CA VAL A 77 -24.10 28.04 -28.30
C VAL A 77 -25.48 27.38 -28.16
N LYS A 78 -26.52 28.00 -28.73
CA LYS A 78 -27.87 27.41 -28.74
C LYS A 78 -27.89 26.12 -29.56
N ASN A 79 -27.33 26.12 -30.76
CA ASN A 79 -27.31 24.94 -31.63
C ASN A 79 -26.50 23.79 -31.01
N ILE A 80 -25.32 24.08 -30.44
CA ILE A 80 -24.51 23.06 -29.72
C ILE A 80 -25.28 22.45 -28.56
N ARG A 81 -26.02 23.25 -27.79
CA ARG A 81 -26.84 22.75 -26.69
C ARG A 81 -27.95 21.82 -27.15
N LEU A 82 -28.58 22.13 -28.28
CA LEU A 82 -29.63 21.31 -28.87
C LEU A 82 -29.05 19.99 -29.39
N ASP A 83 -28.03 20.09 -30.23
CA ASP A 83 -27.35 18.96 -30.87
C ASP A 83 -26.74 17.99 -29.84
N ALA A 84 -25.99 18.50 -28.86
CA ALA A 84 -25.39 17.66 -27.82
C ALA A 84 -26.45 16.93 -26.96
N TRP A 85 -27.59 17.58 -26.72
CA TRP A 85 -28.69 16.97 -25.97
C TRP A 85 -29.42 15.92 -26.80
N GLU A 86 -29.65 16.18 -28.08
CA GLU A 86 -30.23 15.23 -29.03
C GLU A 86 -29.35 13.98 -29.17
N GLN A 87 -28.04 14.16 -29.33
CA GLN A 87 -27.09 13.05 -29.45
C GLN A 87 -26.99 12.22 -28.16
N LEU A 88 -27.07 12.84 -26.97
CA LEU A 88 -27.15 12.08 -25.71
C LEU A 88 -28.44 11.29 -25.60
N MET A 89 -29.59 11.91 -25.89
CA MET A 89 -30.88 11.22 -25.79
C MET A 89 -31.04 10.10 -26.84
N ALA A 90 -30.30 10.17 -27.96
CA ALA A 90 -30.23 9.15 -28.99
C ALA A 90 -29.20 8.02 -28.69
N ALA A 91 -28.41 8.13 -27.62
CA ALA A 91 -27.50 7.06 -27.21
C ALA A 91 -28.28 5.78 -26.83
N ALA A 92 -27.60 4.64 -26.76
CA ALA A 92 -28.24 3.36 -26.45
C ALA A 92 -28.88 3.33 -25.05
N HIS A 93 -28.16 3.86 -24.05
CA HIS A 93 -28.59 3.84 -22.66
C HIS A 93 -28.36 5.22 -21.99
N PRO A 94 -29.12 6.27 -22.40
CA PRO A 94 -29.05 7.55 -21.73
C PRO A 94 -29.56 7.40 -20.28
N PRO A 95 -29.02 8.18 -19.33
CA PRO A 95 -29.45 8.13 -17.93
C PRO A 95 -30.97 8.31 -17.83
N PRO A 96 -31.73 7.34 -17.29
CA PRO A 96 -33.18 7.36 -17.40
C PRO A 96 -33.84 8.54 -16.69
N ARG A 97 -33.21 9.09 -15.63
CA ARG A 97 -33.67 10.32 -14.95
C ARG A 97 -33.88 11.51 -15.89
N LEU A 98 -33.21 11.57 -17.04
CA LEU A 98 -33.38 12.66 -18.00
C LEU A 98 -34.79 12.66 -18.62
N ARG A 99 -35.41 11.48 -18.72
CA ARG A 99 -36.78 11.28 -19.23
C ARG A 99 -37.85 11.75 -18.26
N LEU A 100 -37.53 11.93 -16.97
CA LEU A 100 -38.46 12.52 -15.99
C LEU A 100 -38.92 13.91 -16.40
N GLY A 101 -38.13 14.65 -17.20
CA GLY A 101 -38.53 15.95 -17.70
C GLY A 101 -39.84 15.92 -18.48
N ASP A 102 -39.96 15.00 -19.45
CA ASP A 102 -41.18 14.90 -20.27
C ASP A 102 -42.31 14.22 -19.52
N LEU A 103 -42.00 13.23 -18.68
CA LEU A 103 -42.98 12.56 -17.83
C LEU A 103 -43.70 13.55 -16.90
N LEU A 104 -42.96 14.37 -16.15
CA LEU A 104 -43.54 15.35 -15.23
C LEU A 104 -44.34 16.45 -15.96
N ILE A 105 -43.92 16.84 -17.17
CA ILE A 105 -44.69 17.76 -18.01
C ILE A 105 -46.03 17.12 -18.40
N SER A 106 -46.02 15.86 -18.83
CA SER A 106 -47.24 15.15 -19.22
C SER A 106 -48.24 15.02 -18.06
N ILE A 107 -47.75 14.82 -16.84
CA ILE A 107 -48.57 14.77 -15.61
C ILE A 107 -49.23 16.14 -15.37
N TYR A 108 -48.48 17.24 -15.52
CA TYR A 108 -49.05 18.58 -15.36
C TYR A 108 -50.08 18.93 -16.43
N GLU A 109 -49.90 18.42 -17.65
CA GLU A 109 -50.81 18.65 -18.77
C GLU A 109 -52.17 17.95 -18.60
N ARG A 110 -52.26 16.85 -17.85
CA ARG A 110 -53.53 16.18 -17.49
C ARG A 110 -54.45 17.08 -16.68
N GLY A 111 -53.87 17.94 -15.83
CA GLY A 111 -54.60 18.97 -15.08
C GLY A 111 -55.44 18.45 -13.92
N GLU A 112 -55.21 17.23 -13.44
CA GLU A 112 -55.92 16.65 -12.30
C GLU A 112 -55.36 17.13 -10.95
N GLU A 113 -56.18 17.11 -9.90
CA GLU A 113 -55.77 17.60 -8.56
C GLU A 113 -54.73 16.68 -7.89
N SER A 114 -54.89 15.36 -8.03
CA SER A 114 -53.91 14.39 -7.52
C SER A 114 -52.54 14.55 -8.19
N ASP A 115 -52.53 14.83 -9.50
CA ASP A 115 -51.33 15.09 -10.28
C ASP A 115 -50.67 16.39 -9.83
N ARG A 116 -51.47 17.44 -9.57
CA ARG A 116 -50.98 18.71 -9.01
C ARG A 116 -50.31 18.50 -7.66
N SER A 117 -50.99 17.82 -6.74
CA SER A 117 -50.46 17.52 -5.40
C SER A 117 -49.14 16.75 -5.48
N ALA A 118 -49.08 15.70 -6.31
CA ALA A 118 -47.85 14.93 -6.51
C ALA A 118 -46.70 15.80 -7.06
N LEU A 119 -46.98 16.68 -8.03
CA LEU A 119 -45.97 17.60 -8.57
C LEU A 119 -45.48 18.62 -7.55
N VAL A 120 -46.35 19.12 -6.66
CA VAL A 120 -45.95 20.00 -5.56
C VAL A 120 -44.95 19.29 -4.65
N ASP A 121 -45.26 18.06 -4.24
CA ASP A 121 -44.37 17.28 -3.38
C ASP A 121 -43.06 16.91 -4.06
N ILE A 122 -43.11 16.56 -5.35
CA ILE A 122 -41.91 16.35 -6.17
C ILE A 122 -41.05 17.61 -6.21
N PHE A 123 -41.60 18.77 -6.59
CA PHE A 123 -40.79 19.99 -6.68
C PHE A 123 -40.32 20.53 -5.33
N ARG A 124 -41.03 20.18 -4.25
CA ARG A 124 -40.61 20.50 -2.88
C ARG A 124 -39.30 19.79 -2.52
N SER A 125 -39.23 18.48 -2.79
CA SER A 125 -38.20 17.60 -2.23
C SER A 125 -37.16 17.12 -3.24
N ALA A 126 -37.53 16.96 -4.51
CA ALA A 126 -36.69 16.34 -5.53
C ALA A 126 -35.43 17.16 -5.87
N LYS A 127 -34.36 16.45 -6.23
CA LYS A 127 -33.14 17.05 -6.79
C LYS A 127 -33.45 17.69 -8.15
N LEU A 128 -33.28 19.00 -8.27
CA LEU A 128 -33.56 19.76 -9.50
C LEU A 128 -32.43 19.66 -10.55
N GLY A 129 -32.07 18.43 -10.93
CA GLY A 129 -31.04 18.16 -11.94
C GLY A 129 -31.58 18.28 -13.36
N TRP A 130 -30.71 18.01 -14.34
CA TRP A 130 -31.15 17.76 -15.71
C TRP A 130 -32.22 16.65 -15.74
N GLY A 131 -33.20 16.77 -16.64
CA GLY A 131 -34.48 16.05 -16.56
C GLY A 131 -35.52 16.87 -15.80
N VAL A 132 -35.55 16.78 -14.47
CA VAL A 132 -36.52 17.50 -13.62
C VAL A 132 -36.48 19.03 -13.82
N TRP A 133 -35.30 19.62 -14.06
CA TRP A 133 -35.16 21.05 -14.36
C TRP A 133 -35.86 21.46 -15.67
N ARG A 134 -35.96 20.55 -16.65
CA ARG A 134 -36.73 20.78 -17.88
C ARG A 134 -38.21 20.95 -17.52
N ALA A 135 -38.76 20.02 -16.74
CA ALA A 135 -40.13 20.08 -16.26
C ALA A 135 -40.37 21.33 -15.42
N ALA A 136 -39.53 21.60 -14.42
CA ALA A 136 -39.64 22.77 -13.55
C ALA A 136 -39.72 24.08 -14.34
N LYS A 137 -38.87 24.29 -15.34
CA LYS A 137 -38.91 25.49 -16.19
C LYS A 137 -40.16 25.57 -17.06
N HIS A 138 -40.61 24.44 -17.61
CA HIS A 138 -41.77 24.41 -18.49
C HIS A 138 -43.05 24.65 -17.68
N ILE A 139 -43.26 23.85 -16.63
CA ILE A 139 -44.39 23.94 -15.71
C ILE A 139 -44.44 25.31 -15.04
N TYR A 140 -43.30 25.88 -14.63
CA TYR A 140 -43.27 27.25 -14.09
C TYR A 140 -43.90 28.27 -15.05
N LYS A 141 -43.56 28.22 -16.35
CA LYS A 141 -44.13 29.14 -17.35
C LYS A 141 -45.61 28.87 -17.62
N GLN A 142 -46.00 27.60 -17.61
CA GLN A 142 -47.40 27.22 -17.75
C GLN A 142 -48.23 27.63 -16.52
N ALA A 143 -47.68 27.51 -15.31
CA ALA A 143 -48.30 27.97 -14.07
C ALA A 143 -48.51 29.49 -14.06
N GLU A 144 -47.56 30.27 -14.61
CA GLU A 144 -47.75 31.71 -14.86
C GLU A 144 -48.95 31.97 -15.80
N GLN A 145 -49.09 31.18 -16.87
CA GLN A 145 -50.15 31.35 -17.88
C GLN A 145 -51.53 30.89 -17.38
N ARG A 146 -51.57 29.80 -16.61
CA ARG A 146 -52.78 29.19 -16.06
C ARG A 146 -53.20 29.80 -14.72
N HIS A 147 -52.41 30.73 -14.18
CA HIS A 147 -52.59 31.29 -12.84
C HIS A 147 -52.66 30.20 -11.75
N ASP A 148 -51.85 29.15 -11.89
CA ASP A 148 -51.75 28.07 -10.92
C ASP A 148 -50.87 28.52 -9.74
N ALA A 149 -51.53 29.02 -8.68
CA ALA A 149 -50.85 29.63 -7.54
C ALA A 149 -49.97 28.64 -6.78
N GLU A 150 -50.37 27.38 -6.68
CA GLU A 150 -49.68 26.36 -5.90
C GLU A 150 -48.39 25.91 -6.61
N LEU A 151 -48.47 25.56 -7.91
CA LEU A 151 -47.27 25.20 -8.67
C LEU A 151 -46.34 26.39 -8.87
N PHE A 152 -46.90 27.59 -9.06
CA PHE A 152 -46.10 28.81 -9.06
C PHE A 152 -45.37 28.97 -7.72
N GLY A 153 -46.08 28.80 -6.60
CA GLY A 153 -45.57 28.94 -5.24
C GLY A 153 -44.35 28.08 -4.97
N VAL A 154 -44.49 26.75 -5.15
CA VAL A 154 -43.42 25.79 -4.90
C VAL A 154 -42.23 26.02 -5.84
N LEU A 155 -42.46 26.29 -7.13
CA LEU A 155 -41.39 26.51 -8.09
C LEU A 155 -40.66 27.83 -7.85
N ALA A 156 -41.38 28.92 -7.52
CA ALA A 156 -40.78 30.20 -7.18
C ALA A 156 -39.93 30.09 -5.90
N TRP A 157 -40.46 29.48 -4.84
CA TRP A 157 -39.69 29.18 -3.63
C TRP A 157 -38.43 28.37 -3.96
N ARG A 158 -38.59 27.28 -4.72
CA ARG A 158 -37.48 26.37 -5.07
C ARG A 158 -36.38 27.07 -5.85
N LEU A 159 -36.74 27.99 -6.75
CA LEU A 159 -35.80 28.86 -7.44
C LEU A 159 -35.07 29.80 -6.47
N ASP A 160 -35.75 30.30 -5.45
CA ASP A 160 -35.18 31.25 -4.49
C ASP A 160 -34.17 30.61 -3.53
N VAL A 161 -34.37 29.33 -3.21
CA VAL A 161 -33.50 28.54 -2.33
C VAL A 161 -32.53 27.61 -3.07
N TYR A 162 -32.59 27.55 -4.41
CA TYR A 162 -31.87 26.56 -5.24
C TYR A 162 -30.40 26.31 -4.83
N HIS A 163 -29.61 27.37 -4.66
CA HIS A 163 -28.17 27.29 -4.33
C HIS A 163 -27.88 26.91 -2.87
N ARG A 164 -28.91 26.80 -2.04
CA ARG A 164 -28.80 26.44 -0.61
C ARG A 164 -29.31 25.03 -0.33
N SER A 165 -29.86 24.34 -1.32
CA SER A 165 -30.31 22.97 -1.14
C SER A 165 -29.09 22.04 -0.99
N PRO A 166 -29.06 21.16 0.05
CA PRO A 166 -27.92 20.28 0.33
C PRO A 166 -27.57 19.34 -0.83
N ASN A 167 -28.53 19.06 -1.72
CA ASN A 167 -28.38 18.17 -2.87
C ASN A 167 -28.37 18.90 -4.22
N HIS A 168 -27.97 20.18 -4.27
CA HIS A 168 -28.02 20.94 -5.52
C HIS A 168 -27.14 20.27 -6.61
N PRO A 169 -27.71 19.94 -7.77
CA PRO A 169 -26.95 19.39 -8.88
C PRO A 169 -26.12 20.50 -9.53
N ASN A 170 -24.83 20.26 -9.72
CA ASN A 170 -23.90 21.15 -10.44
C ASN A 170 -24.16 21.22 -11.96
N GLU A 171 -25.43 21.09 -12.35
CA GLU A 171 -25.91 20.94 -13.73
C GLU A 171 -26.62 22.21 -14.25
N VAL A 172 -27.14 23.06 -13.34
CA VAL A 172 -27.81 24.32 -13.70
C VAL A 172 -26.96 25.52 -13.26
N SER A 173 -26.69 26.42 -14.20
CA SER A 173 -25.86 27.60 -13.92
C SER A 173 -26.55 28.64 -13.04
N GLN A 174 -25.76 29.32 -12.19
CA GLN A 174 -26.23 30.42 -11.35
C GLN A 174 -26.88 31.56 -12.14
N ALA A 175 -26.41 31.81 -13.37
CA ALA A 175 -27.01 32.81 -14.26
C ALA A 175 -28.46 32.44 -14.62
N THR A 176 -28.71 31.15 -14.94
CA THR A 176 -30.05 30.66 -15.30
C THR A 176 -31.01 30.76 -14.12
N THR A 177 -30.60 30.31 -12.93
CA THR A 177 -31.43 30.39 -11.73
C THR A 177 -31.70 31.85 -11.33
N THR A 178 -30.71 32.73 -11.47
CA THR A 178 -30.87 34.17 -11.17
C THR A 178 -31.88 34.82 -12.11
N TYR A 179 -31.83 34.47 -13.40
CA TYR A 179 -32.83 34.92 -14.36
C TYR A 179 -34.24 34.46 -13.96
N MET A 180 -34.41 33.18 -13.62
CA MET A 180 -35.71 32.61 -13.22
C MET A 180 -36.24 33.23 -11.92
N ARG A 181 -35.39 33.45 -10.90
CA ARG A 181 -35.77 34.19 -9.66
C ARG A 181 -36.27 35.60 -9.94
N ARG A 182 -35.59 36.33 -10.83
CA ARG A 182 -36.01 37.68 -11.24
C ARG A 182 -37.32 37.64 -12.03
N ARG A 183 -37.54 36.59 -12.82
CA ARG A 183 -38.80 36.37 -13.54
C ARG A 183 -39.96 36.12 -12.57
N ALA A 184 -39.78 35.28 -11.55
CA ALA A 184 -40.80 35.03 -10.52
C ALA A 184 -41.22 36.30 -9.79
N TRP A 185 -40.26 37.13 -9.38
CA TRP A 185 -40.61 38.43 -8.82
C TRP A 185 -41.33 39.34 -9.83
N ARG A 186 -40.92 39.32 -11.10
CA ARG A 186 -41.57 40.13 -12.14
C ARG A 186 -43.03 39.73 -12.32
N TYR A 187 -43.34 38.43 -12.31
CA TYR A 187 -44.71 37.93 -12.38
C TYR A 187 -45.53 38.38 -11.17
N LEU A 188 -45.04 38.16 -9.94
CA LEU A 188 -45.71 38.64 -8.72
C LEU A 188 -45.98 40.15 -8.74
N ARG A 189 -45.02 40.94 -9.23
CA ARG A 189 -45.17 42.39 -9.39
C ARG A 189 -46.20 42.75 -10.46
N GLN A 190 -46.23 42.04 -11.59
CA GLN A 190 -47.25 42.25 -12.62
C GLN A 190 -48.64 41.89 -12.09
N LEU A 191 -48.77 40.78 -11.36
CA LEU A 191 -49.99 40.35 -10.71
C LEU A 191 -50.48 41.40 -9.70
N GLY A 192 -49.61 41.87 -8.79
CA GLY A 192 -49.98 42.89 -7.80
C GLY A 192 -50.32 44.26 -8.40
N ASN A 193 -49.81 44.59 -9.59
CA ASN A 193 -50.22 45.80 -10.31
C ASN A 193 -51.57 45.63 -11.03
N ALA A 194 -51.83 44.46 -11.61
CA ALA A 194 -53.01 44.22 -12.44
C ALA A 194 -54.24 43.79 -11.63
N VAL A 195 -54.04 42.90 -10.66
CA VAL A 195 -55.10 42.31 -9.82
C VAL A 195 -54.57 42.22 -8.37
N PRO A 196 -54.57 43.34 -7.61
CA PRO A 196 -53.96 43.40 -6.29
C PRO A 196 -54.52 42.36 -5.30
N GLU A 197 -55.81 42.03 -5.37
CA GLU A 197 -56.47 41.02 -4.52
C GLU A 197 -55.92 39.59 -4.65
N LEU A 198 -55.38 39.23 -5.84
CA LEU A 198 -54.77 37.92 -6.05
C LEU A 198 -53.30 37.88 -5.59
N TYR A 199 -52.66 39.03 -5.36
CA TYR A 199 -51.26 39.07 -4.97
C TYR A 199 -50.98 38.31 -3.66
N PRO A 200 -51.73 38.54 -2.55
CA PRO A 200 -51.54 37.78 -1.32
C PRO A 200 -51.73 36.26 -1.53
N GLN A 201 -52.72 35.85 -2.33
CA GLN A 201 -52.99 34.43 -2.62
C GLN A 201 -51.79 33.72 -3.25
N PHE A 202 -51.08 34.37 -4.17
CA PHE A 202 -49.86 33.82 -4.76
C PHE A 202 -48.65 33.95 -3.83
N ALA A 203 -48.53 35.08 -3.12
CA ALA A 203 -47.40 35.32 -2.23
C ALA A 203 -47.34 34.28 -1.11
N VAL A 204 -48.48 33.92 -0.51
CA VAL A 204 -48.52 32.92 0.57
C VAL A 204 -48.17 31.51 0.07
N GLN A 205 -48.50 31.17 -1.18
CA GLN A 205 -48.06 29.91 -1.79
C GLN A 205 -46.54 29.85 -1.99
N VAL A 206 -45.85 30.98 -2.13
CA VAL A 206 -44.37 31.00 -2.10
C VAL A 206 -43.86 30.87 -0.66
N LEU A 207 -44.46 31.64 0.26
CA LEU A 207 -43.98 31.75 1.64
C LEU A 207 -44.14 30.46 2.45
N ARG A 208 -45.18 29.66 2.19
CA ARG A 208 -45.46 28.42 2.96
C ARG A 208 -44.38 27.35 2.86
N HIS A 209 -43.54 27.38 1.83
CA HIS A 209 -42.54 26.33 1.58
C HIS A 209 -41.19 26.57 2.27
N TYR A 210 -40.96 27.73 2.89
CA TYR A 210 -39.73 27.94 3.64
C TYR A 210 -39.71 27.03 4.87
N GLU A 211 -38.67 26.21 4.96
CA GLU A 211 -38.50 25.22 6.03
C GLU A 211 -38.23 25.90 7.39
N ARG A 212 -38.54 25.19 8.48
CA ARG A 212 -38.44 25.66 9.86
C ARG A 212 -37.11 26.35 10.18
N ASP A 213 -35.99 25.69 9.90
CA ASP A 213 -34.65 26.15 10.26
C ASP A 213 -33.95 26.92 9.12
N PHE A 214 -34.68 27.20 8.04
CA PHE A 214 -34.11 27.88 6.89
C PHE A 214 -33.91 29.38 7.17
N ASN A 215 -32.69 29.86 6.95
CA ASN A 215 -32.38 31.28 7.00
C ASN A 215 -32.51 31.92 5.60
N PRO A 216 -33.49 32.82 5.37
CA PRO A 216 -33.76 33.44 4.06
C PRO A 216 -32.80 34.56 3.69
N TYR A 217 -31.64 34.62 4.35
CA TYR A 217 -30.53 35.46 3.94
C TYR A 217 -30.24 35.31 2.43
N GLY A 218 -30.12 36.40 1.66
CA GLY A 218 -29.77 36.35 0.24
C GLY A 218 -30.86 35.80 -0.70
N CYS A 219 -32.00 35.36 -0.16
CA CYS A 219 -33.20 35.07 -0.94
C CYS A 219 -33.78 36.38 -1.50
N TRP A 220 -34.35 36.33 -2.69
CA TRP A 220 -34.78 37.49 -3.46
C TRP A 220 -36.29 37.63 -3.41
N ILE A 221 -37.02 36.54 -3.57
CA ILE A 221 -38.48 36.56 -3.70
C ILE A 221 -39.11 36.85 -2.34
N ILE A 222 -38.76 36.11 -1.29
CA ILE A 222 -39.27 36.40 0.08
C ILE A 222 -38.97 37.82 0.54
N GLN A 223 -37.76 38.32 0.25
CA GLN A 223 -37.35 39.67 0.61
C GLN A 223 -38.14 40.74 -0.15
N GLN A 224 -38.49 40.46 -1.41
CA GLN A 224 -39.41 41.32 -2.15
C GLN A 224 -40.82 41.27 -1.58
N ILE A 225 -41.32 40.11 -1.12
CA ILE A 225 -42.67 40.00 -0.57
C ILE A 225 -42.83 40.84 0.71
N TRP A 226 -41.95 40.68 1.70
CA TRP A 226 -42.13 41.31 3.03
C TRP A 226 -41.36 42.63 3.23
N ASN A 227 -40.49 43.03 2.30
CA ASN A 227 -39.59 44.20 2.46
C ASN A 227 -39.31 44.92 1.14
N HIS A 228 -40.26 44.90 0.21
CA HIS A 228 -40.15 45.52 -1.11
C HIS A 228 -39.64 46.95 -1.09
N GLN A 229 -40.21 47.80 -0.22
CA GLN A 229 -39.94 49.25 -0.24
C GLN A 229 -38.46 49.55 0.01
N ALA A 230 -37.77 48.76 0.85
CA ALA A 230 -36.35 48.91 1.12
C ALA A 230 -35.44 48.42 -0.03
N LEU A 231 -36.00 47.63 -0.96
CA LEU A 231 -35.29 47.02 -2.08
C LEU A 231 -35.49 47.76 -3.41
N ILE A 232 -36.33 48.80 -3.45
CA ILE A 232 -36.50 49.62 -4.65
C ILE A 232 -35.15 50.22 -5.05
N GLY A 233 -34.78 50.06 -6.33
CA GLY A 233 -33.48 50.48 -6.88
C GLY A 233 -32.30 49.54 -6.56
N ARG A 234 -32.48 48.51 -5.72
CA ARG A 234 -31.41 47.56 -5.39
C ARG A 234 -31.39 46.36 -6.36
N ARG A 235 -30.20 45.81 -6.57
CA ARG A 235 -29.97 44.61 -7.44
C ARG A 235 -29.84 43.30 -6.66
N ASN A 236 -29.79 43.36 -5.33
CA ASN A 236 -29.72 42.21 -4.42
C ASN A 236 -30.53 42.50 -3.14
N ALA A 237 -30.85 41.44 -2.39
CA ALA A 237 -31.72 41.52 -1.21
C ALA A 237 -31.00 41.79 0.12
N GLY A 238 -29.66 41.90 0.10
CA GLY A 238 -28.86 42.13 1.30
C GLY A 238 -28.84 40.97 2.31
N TRP A 239 -28.45 41.27 3.55
CA TRP A 239 -28.17 40.29 4.61
C TRP A 239 -29.31 40.04 5.62
N ASN A 240 -30.55 40.34 5.23
CA ASN A 240 -31.69 40.27 6.13
C ASN A 240 -32.25 38.84 6.20
N ALA A 241 -32.52 38.37 7.42
CA ALA A 241 -33.12 37.05 7.68
C ALA A 241 -34.55 37.15 8.24
N GLN A 242 -34.96 38.34 8.69
CA GLN A 242 -36.22 38.60 9.37
C GLN A 242 -37.07 39.61 8.60
N PRO A 243 -38.41 39.54 8.68
CA PRO A 243 -39.26 40.59 8.14
C PRO A 243 -39.01 41.92 8.87
N PRO A 244 -39.14 43.07 8.17
CA PRO A 244 -38.89 44.39 8.75
C PRO A 244 -39.94 44.75 9.83
N ASP A 245 -39.56 45.62 10.76
CA ASP A 245 -40.49 46.12 11.79
C ASP A 245 -41.63 46.96 11.21
N LYS A 246 -41.41 47.67 10.10
CA LYS A 246 -42.45 48.45 9.45
C LYS A 246 -43.18 47.59 8.42
N LEU A 247 -44.40 47.14 8.73
CA LEU A 247 -45.23 46.34 7.80
C LEU A 247 -45.52 47.07 6.49
N SER A 248 -45.53 48.41 6.47
CA SER A 248 -45.67 49.21 5.25
C SER A 248 -44.56 48.99 4.23
N ASN A 249 -43.46 48.32 4.60
CA ASN A 249 -42.40 47.93 3.66
C ASN A 249 -42.76 46.72 2.79
N ARG A 250 -43.79 45.93 3.13
CA ARG A 250 -44.20 44.77 2.33
C ARG A 250 -44.70 45.19 0.96
N ALA A 251 -44.54 44.34 -0.04
CA ALA A 251 -45.05 44.64 -1.37
C ALA A 251 -46.57 44.70 -1.35
N TYR A 252 -47.14 45.71 -2.03
CA TYR A 252 -48.58 45.87 -2.17
C TYR A 252 -49.32 45.89 -0.81
N ASP A 253 -48.86 46.71 0.14
CA ASP A 253 -49.42 46.79 1.51
C ASP A 253 -50.97 46.81 1.56
N LYS A 254 -51.61 47.59 0.69
CA LYS A 254 -53.07 47.68 0.61
C LYS A 254 -53.74 46.34 0.25
N ALA A 255 -53.09 45.49 -0.54
CA ALA A 255 -53.64 44.20 -0.95
C ALA A 255 -53.76 43.22 0.23
N TRP A 256 -52.78 43.22 1.15
CA TRP A 256 -52.81 42.38 2.33
C TRP A 256 -53.95 42.71 3.29
N LYS A 257 -54.50 43.92 3.22
CA LYS A 257 -55.60 44.41 4.07
C LYS A 257 -56.99 44.08 3.53
N ILE A 258 -57.08 43.46 2.35
CA ILE A 258 -58.38 43.13 1.73
C ILE A 258 -59.03 41.93 2.43
N SER A 259 -58.26 40.90 2.76
CA SER A 259 -58.76 39.69 3.39
C SER A 259 -57.72 39.07 4.32
N ALA A 260 -58.16 38.59 5.48
CA ALA A 260 -57.33 37.86 6.44
C ALA A 260 -56.99 36.43 5.98
N GLU A 261 -57.79 35.86 5.06
CA GLU A 261 -57.73 34.45 4.68
C GLU A 261 -56.33 33.97 4.22
N PRO A 262 -55.58 34.70 3.36
CA PRO A 262 -54.23 34.28 2.98
C PRO A 262 -53.28 34.16 4.18
N LEU A 263 -53.39 35.09 5.14
CA LEU A 263 -52.53 35.13 6.31
C LEU A 263 -52.89 34.03 7.32
N LEU A 264 -54.19 33.73 7.49
CA LEU A 264 -54.65 32.61 8.32
C LEU A 264 -54.14 31.27 7.76
N ARG A 265 -54.29 31.03 6.45
CA ARG A 265 -53.72 29.84 5.79
C ARG A 265 -52.21 29.78 5.93
N LEU A 266 -51.51 30.91 5.75
CA LEU A 266 -50.06 30.95 5.86
C LEU A 266 -49.56 30.53 7.26
N ILE A 267 -50.26 30.89 8.33
CA ILE A 267 -49.92 30.47 9.69
C ILE A 267 -50.08 28.96 9.85
N GLU A 268 -51.12 28.37 9.26
CA GLU A 268 -51.36 26.93 9.30
C GLU A 268 -50.36 26.14 8.44
N ASP A 269 -50.01 26.67 7.27
CA ASP A 269 -49.22 25.95 6.26
C ASP A 269 -47.70 26.13 6.42
N SER A 270 -47.23 27.23 7.00
CA SER A 270 -45.80 27.54 7.13
C SER A 270 -45.19 26.93 8.39
N GLU A 271 -43.89 26.63 8.31
CA GLU A 271 -43.07 26.19 9.45
C GLU A 271 -41.97 27.19 9.82
N ASN A 272 -41.61 28.11 8.93
CA ASN A 272 -40.54 29.08 9.17
C ASN A 272 -40.98 30.21 10.12
N ASP A 273 -40.24 30.42 11.22
CA ASP A 273 -40.59 31.44 12.24
C ASP A 273 -40.58 32.88 11.70
N GLY A 274 -39.71 33.20 10.74
CA GLY A 274 -39.68 34.53 10.12
C GLY A 274 -40.94 34.81 9.27
N VAL A 275 -41.41 33.79 8.54
CA VAL A 275 -42.65 33.86 7.76
C VAL A 275 -43.87 33.92 8.68
N LEU A 276 -43.89 33.09 9.71
CA LEU A 276 -44.96 33.06 10.71
C LEU A 276 -45.04 34.39 11.46
N ARG A 277 -43.89 34.99 11.82
CA ARG A 277 -43.82 36.35 12.39
C ARG A 277 -44.37 37.41 11.45
N PHE A 278 -44.13 37.31 10.15
CA PHE A 278 -44.73 38.23 9.17
C PHE A 278 -46.27 38.08 9.15
N ALA A 279 -46.76 36.84 9.20
CA ALA A 279 -48.19 36.55 9.16
C ALA A 279 -48.92 36.98 10.44
N THR A 280 -48.42 36.59 11.62
CA THR A 280 -49.01 36.94 12.92
C THR A 280 -49.08 38.45 13.11
N ARG A 281 -47.98 39.17 12.84
CA ARG A 281 -47.95 40.64 12.94
C ARG A 281 -48.90 41.32 11.95
N SER A 282 -49.07 40.75 10.75
CA SER A 282 -50.02 41.30 9.76
C SER A 282 -51.47 41.09 10.23
N LEU A 283 -51.80 39.92 10.81
CA LEU A 283 -53.14 39.68 11.37
C LEU A 283 -53.44 40.60 12.56
N GLU A 284 -52.50 40.71 13.51
CA GLU A 284 -52.67 41.58 14.69
C GLU A 284 -52.88 43.05 14.30
N ALA A 285 -52.12 43.55 13.32
CA ALA A 285 -52.17 44.95 12.92
C ALA A 285 -53.36 45.28 12.00
N ASP A 286 -53.68 44.40 11.05
CA ASP A 286 -54.64 44.69 9.98
C ASP A 286 -56.03 44.08 10.21
N PHE A 287 -56.15 43.01 11.02
CA PHE A 287 -57.41 42.28 11.25
C PHE A 287 -57.70 41.96 12.73
N PRO A 288 -57.65 42.94 13.65
CA PRO A 288 -57.89 42.70 15.08
C PRO A 288 -59.31 42.18 15.37
N GLU A 289 -60.31 42.56 14.56
CA GLU A 289 -61.69 42.09 14.72
C GLU A 289 -61.82 40.58 14.47
N THR A 290 -61.10 40.06 13.48
CA THR A 290 -61.08 38.62 13.15
C THR A 290 -60.49 37.78 14.28
N LEU A 291 -59.70 38.39 15.17
CA LEU A 291 -59.02 37.73 16.27
C LEU A 291 -59.78 37.79 17.62
N ARG A 292 -60.99 38.36 17.65
CA ARG A 292 -61.78 38.47 18.90
C ARG A 292 -62.44 37.16 19.32
N GLU A 293 -62.98 36.40 18.37
CA GLU A 293 -63.66 35.13 18.60
C GLU A 293 -62.83 34.02 17.96
N VAL A 294 -62.02 33.34 18.78
CA VAL A 294 -61.06 32.34 18.30
C VAL A 294 -61.46 30.95 18.79
N ASP A 295 -61.49 29.98 17.87
CA ASP A 295 -61.75 28.58 18.22
C ASP A 295 -60.62 28.01 19.12
N PRO A 296 -60.94 27.48 20.33
CA PRO A 296 -59.96 26.83 21.19
C PRO A 296 -59.22 25.69 20.48
N ALA A 297 -59.88 24.91 19.62
CA ALA A 297 -59.22 23.80 18.93
C ALA A 297 -58.17 24.30 17.92
N TRP A 298 -58.41 25.45 17.29
CA TRP A 298 -57.43 26.11 16.42
C TRP A 298 -56.21 26.61 17.21
N LEU A 299 -56.42 27.28 18.36
CA LEU A 299 -55.32 27.67 19.26
C LEU A 299 -54.50 26.48 19.73
N GLY A 300 -55.16 25.36 20.03
CA GLY A 300 -54.50 24.11 20.39
C GLY A 300 -53.59 23.57 19.29
N ARG A 301 -54.00 23.67 18.01
CA ARG A 301 -53.16 23.28 16.86
C ARG A 301 -52.01 24.26 16.65
N LEU A 302 -52.26 25.56 16.74
CA LEU A 302 -51.22 26.59 16.56
C LEU A 302 -50.16 26.57 17.66
N GLY A 303 -50.55 26.40 18.92
CA GLY A 303 -49.62 26.35 20.04
C GLY A 303 -48.68 25.14 20.03
N LYS A 304 -49.00 24.11 19.24
CA LYS A 304 -48.11 22.95 19.02
C LYS A 304 -47.09 23.17 17.92
N LYS A 305 -47.27 24.20 17.07
CA LYS A 305 -46.28 24.54 16.04
C LYS A 305 -45.02 25.07 16.72
N PRO A 306 -43.84 24.49 16.48
CA PRO A 306 -42.63 24.83 17.23
C PRO A 306 -41.98 26.15 16.74
N ALA A 307 -42.72 27.25 16.80
CA ALA A 307 -42.36 28.57 16.31
C ALA A 307 -42.61 29.63 17.39
N GLY A 308 -41.56 30.34 17.81
CA GLY A 308 -41.62 31.31 18.90
C GLY A 308 -42.58 32.44 18.63
N SER A 309 -42.64 32.93 17.40
CA SER A 309 -43.56 33.99 16.98
C SER A 309 -45.03 33.57 17.05
N VAL A 310 -45.35 32.31 16.74
CA VAL A 310 -46.70 31.75 16.89
C VAL A 310 -47.05 31.57 18.36
N HIS A 311 -46.11 31.08 19.17
CA HIS A 311 -46.33 30.96 20.61
C HIS A 311 -46.60 32.32 21.27
N GLU A 312 -45.88 33.38 20.86
CA GLU A 312 -46.14 34.75 21.33
C GLU A 312 -47.54 35.23 20.93
N PHE A 313 -47.93 34.99 19.68
CA PHE A 313 -49.25 35.31 19.15
C PHE A 313 -50.36 34.58 19.90
N VAL A 314 -50.24 33.26 20.08
CA VAL A 314 -51.19 32.44 20.85
C VAL A 314 -51.32 32.97 22.26
N VAL A 315 -50.21 33.29 22.94
CA VAL A 315 -50.24 33.83 24.31
C VAL A 315 -50.92 35.21 24.34
N SER A 316 -50.65 36.08 23.36
CA SER A 316 -51.35 37.37 23.26
C SER A 316 -52.86 37.20 23.08
N LEU A 317 -53.32 36.19 22.33
CA LEU A 317 -54.75 35.88 22.18
C LEU A 317 -55.37 35.33 23.48
N LEU A 318 -54.64 34.45 24.19
CA LEU A 318 -55.08 33.93 25.49
C LEU A 318 -55.17 35.04 26.56
N GLU A 319 -54.23 35.98 26.57
CA GLU A 319 -54.23 37.13 27.47
C GLU A 319 -55.33 38.16 27.12
N GLY A 320 -55.68 38.27 25.83
CA GLY A 320 -56.61 39.27 25.32
C GLY A 320 -58.10 38.96 25.52
N SER A 321 -58.47 37.71 25.84
CA SER A 321 -59.88 37.31 26.00
C SER A 321 -60.18 36.71 27.39
N PRO A 322 -61.21 37.20 28.11
CA PRO A 322 -61.66 36.64 29.39
C PRO A 322 -62.12 35.18 29.33
N GLU A 323 -62.45 34.67 28.14
CA GLU A 323 -62.84 33.28 27.93
C GLU A 323 -61.66 32.31 28.12
N PHE A 324 -60.45 32.77 27.85
CA PHE A 324 -59.20 32.02 27.96
C PHE A 324 -58.47 32.24 29.29
N HIS A 325 -59.17 32.65 30.34
CA HIS A 325 -58.59 32.73 31.68
C HIS A 325 -57.97 31.38 32.10
N GLN A 326 -56.80 31.41 32.75
CA GLN A 326 -55.99 30.22 33.03
C GLN A 326 -56.78 29.05 33.67
N SER A 327 -57.69 29.35 34.60
CA SER A 327 -58.53 28.33 35.26
C SER A 327 -59.49 27.58 34.32
N LYS A 328 -59.83 28.14 33.16
CA LYS A 328 -60.76 27.54 32.17
C LYS A 328 -60.05 26.73 31.10
N LEU A 329 -58.74 26.93 30.90
CA LEU A 329 -57.98 26.35 29.77
C LEU A 329 -58.01 24.81 29.75
N ALA A 330 -58.05 24.16 30.91
CA ALA A 330 -58.18 22.70 30.98
C ALA A 330 -59.52 22.21 30.43
N GLY A 331 -60.62 22.90 30.75
CA GLY A 331 -61.96 22.58 30.23
C GLY A 331 -62.11 22.86 28.73
N LEU A 332 -61.26 23.73 28.17
CA LEU A 332 -61.21 24.05 26.74
C LEU A 332 -60.26 23.12 25.95
N GLY A 333 -59.67 22.10 26.59
CA GLY A 333 -58.73 21.17 25.93
C GLY A 333 -57.35 21.75 25.64
N LEU A 334 -56.98 22.88 26.26
CA LEU A 334 -55.72 23.60 26.01
C LEU A 334 -54.61 23.29 27.03
N HIS A 335 -54.88 22.46 28.04
CA HIS A 335 -53.94 22.16 29.13
C HIS A 335 -52.56 21.70 28.64
N ASP A 336 -52.53 20.65 27.82
CA ASP A 336 -51.29 20.05 27.34
C ASP A 336 -50.52 21.01 26.45
N MET A 337 -51.21 21.76 25.58
CA MET A 337 -50.59 22.76 24.71
C MET A 337 -49.88 23.84 25.55
N VAL A 338 -50.53 24.38 26.58
CA VAL A 338 -49.91 25.42 27.42
C VAL A 338 -48.71 24.88 28.21
N LEU A 339 -48.75 23.61 28.64
CA LEU A 339 -47.58 22.98 29.27
C LEU A 339 -46.44 22.71 28.28
N GLU A 340 -46.75 22.40 27.02
CA GLU A 340 -45.75 22.26 25.96
C GLU A 340 -45.00 23.57 25.69
N LEU A 341 -45.68 24.73 25.84
CA LEU A 341 -45.07 26.06 25.73
C LEU A 341 -43.94 26.33 26.73
N LEU A 342 -43.76 25.51 27.79
CA LEU A 342 -42.56 25.56 28.64
C LEU A 342 -41.27 25.41 27.81
N GLY A 343 -41.32 24.61 26.74
CA GLY A 343 -40.22 24.40 25.80
C GLY A 343 -40.17 25.40 24.64
N SER A 344 -41.03 26.44 24.67
CA SER A 344 -41.08 27.45 23.61
C SER A 344 -39.75 28.21 23.49
N PRO A 345 -39.28 28.53 22.27
CA PRO A 345 -38.15 29.43 22.07
C PRO A 345 -38.48 30.90 22.42
N SER A 346 -39.76 31.25 22.64
CA SER A 346 -40.15 32.58 23.12
C SER A 346 -40.12 32.66 24.64
N GLU A 347 -39.41 33.67 25.15
CA GLU A 347 -39.38 34.00 26.58
C GLU A 347 -40.76 34.40 27.12
N LYS A 348 -41.60 35.08 26.31
CA LYS A 348 -42.96 35.47 26.72
C LYS A 348 -43.82 34.22 26.93
N ALA A 349 -43.80 33.30 25.98
CA ALA A 349 -44.61 32.09 26.05
C ALA A 349 -44.14 31.12 27.13
N ALA A 350 -42.83 30.96 27.30
CA ALA A 350 -42.27 30.17 28.39
C ALA A 350 -42.68 30.70 29.77
N LYS A 351 -42.70 32.03 29.97
CA LYS A 351 -43.16 32.65 31.23
C LYS A 351 -44.64 32.39 31.50
N TYR A 352 -45.50 32.61 30.50
CA TYR A 352 -46.93 32.31 30.63
C TYR A 352 -47.17 30.84 31.01
N ALA A 353 -46.44 29.92 30.37
CA ALA A 353 -46.49 28.49 30.66
C ALA A 353 -45.98 28.14 32.07
N ILE A 354 -44.95 28.83 32.58
CA ILE A 354 -44.44 28.66 33.95
C ILE A 354 -45.49 29.09 34.97
N ASP A 355 -46.14 30.22 34.76
CA ASP A 355 -47.19 30.72 35.65
C ASP A 355 -48.37 29.74 35.68
N TYR A 356 -48.80 29.28 34.51
CA TYR A 356 -49.81 28.24 34.38
C TYR A 356 -49.38 26.93 35.06
N ALA A 357 -48.14 26.46 34.84
CA ALA A 357 -47.64 25.23 35.42
C ALA A 357 -47.51 25.30 36.97
N ASN A 358 -47.27 26.48 37.53
CA ASN A 358 -47.25 26.68 38.98
C ASN A 358 -48.64 26.66 39.60
N ALA A 359 -49.64 27.22 38.92
CA ALA A 359 -51.02 27.31 39.42
C ALA A 359 -51.86 26.05 39.13
N HIS A 360 -51.63 25.42 37.98
CA HIS A 360 -52.49 24.39 37.39
C HIS A 360 -51.73 23.19 36.81
N GLY A 361 -50.39 23.25 36.75
CA GLY A 361 -49.57 22.16 36.24
C GLY A 361 -49.52 21.00 37.23
N GLY A 362 -49.88 19.81 36.76
CA GLY A 362 -49.66 18.56 37.51
C GLY A 362 -48.17 18.23 37.68
N LYS A 363 -47.87 16.98 38.04
CA LYS A 363 -46.49 16.53 38.22
C LYS A 363 -45.78 16.42 36.86
N ILE A 364 -44.92 17.39 36.54
CA ILE A 364 -44.03 17.33 35.36
C ILE A 364 -42.96 16.26 35.61
N THR A 365 -42.73 15.39 34.62
CA THR A 365 -41.77 14.28 34.72
C THR A 365 -40.32 14.77 34.71
N ALA A 366 -39.43 14.03 35.36
CA ALA A 366 -37.99 14.36 35.37
C ALA A 366 -37.42 14.43 33.95
N ALA A 367 -37.83 13.52 33.05
CA ALA A 367 -37.42 13.53 31.65
C ALA A 367 -37.76 14.85 30.93
N ARG A 368 -38.98 15.36 31.12
CA ARG A 368 -39.38 16.64 30.52
C ARG A 368 -38.61 17.82 31.12
N LEU A 369 -38.35 17.82 32.43
CA LEU A 369 -37.53 18.87 33.06
C LEU A 369 -36.08 18.86 32.54
N ILE A 370 -35.50 17.69 32.31
CA ILE A 370 -34.16 17.55 31.71
C ILE A 370 -34.14 18.07 30.28
N GLU A 371 -35.20 17.82 29.50
CA GLU A 371 -35.35 18.38 28.16
C GLU A 371 -35.39 19.91 28.19
N LEU A 372 -36.18 20.50 29.10
CA LEU A 372 -36.27 21.95 29.29
C LEU A 372 -34.92 22.58 29.67
N LEU A 373 -34.09 21.90 30.45
CA LEU A 373 -32.73 22.36 30.75
C LEU A 373 -31.82 22.41 29.51
N ARG A 374 -32.07 21.56 28.51
CA ARG A 374 -31.27 21.50 27.28
C ARG A 374 -31.71 22.51 26.23
N THR A 375 -33.02 22.65 26.04
CA THR A 375 -33.59 23.38 24.88
C THR A 375 -34.38 24.63 25.26
N GLY A 376 -34.81 24.73 26.52
CA GLY A 376 -35.67 25.81 26.99
C GLY A 376 -34.97 27.15 27.13
N THR A 377 -35.77 28.21 27.26
CA THR A 377 -35.31 29.57 27.57
C THR A 377 -34.70 29.68 28.97
N LYS A 378 -34.06 30.80 29.29
CA LYS A 378 -33.45 31.00 30.63
C LYS A 378 -34.47 30.88 31.76
N ALA A 379 -35.71 31.34 31.56
CA ALA A 379 -36.78 31.16 32.54
C ALA A 379 -37.18 29.69 32.69
N ALA A 380 -37.38 28.97 31.58
CA ALA A 380 -37.74 27.55 31.60
C ALA A 380 -36.63 26.68 32.24
N GLN A 381 -35.36 27.00 31.96
CA GLN A 381 -34.21 26.33 32.57
C GLN A 381 -34.21 26.49 34.09
N LYS A 382 -34.36 27.72 34.59
CA LYS A 382 -34.44 27.99 36.05
C LYS A 382 -35.61 27.28 36.71
N PHE A 383 -36.77 27.28 36.05
CA PHE A 383 -37.96 26.56 36.53
C PHE A 383 -37.70 25.05 36.62
N ALA A 384 -37.08 24.47 35.59
CA ALA A 384 -36.76 23.05 35.54
C ALA A 384 -35.71 22.64 36.59
N GLU A 385 -34.65 23.44 36.76
CA GLU A 385 -33.62 23.22 37.77
C GLU A 385 -34.24 23.20 39.19
N ALA A 386 -35.05 24.20 39.52
CA ALA A 386 -35.71 24.30 40.83
C ALA A 386 -36.69 23.14 41.14
N ARG A 387 -37.26 22.51 40.10
CA ARG A 387 -38.11 21.31 40.24
C ARG A 387 -37.27 20.04 40.37
N LEU A 388 -36.18 19.91 39.62
CA LEU A 388 -35.27 18.77 39.68
C LEU A 388 -34.47 18.71 40.99
N GLU A 389 -34.11 19.86 41.58
CA GLU A 389 -33.45 19.92 42.90
C GLU A 389 -34.26 19.27 44.03
N LYS A 390 -35.58 19.07 43.84
CA LYS A 390 -36.46 18.41 44.81
C LYS A 390 -36.53 16.89 44.62
N LEU A 391 -35.91 16.33 43.58
CA LEU A 391 -35.88 14.89 43.30
C LEU A 391 -34.56 14.27 43.75
N SER A 392 -34.57 12.97 44.07
CA SER A 392 -33.34 12.24 44.38
C SER A 392 -32.54 11.94 43.10
N PRO A 393 -31.20 11.79 43.16
CA PRO A 393 -30.39 11.44 41.99
C PRO A 393 -30.86 10.17 41.26
N LYS A 394 -31.37 9.20 42.02
CA LYS A 394 -31.88 7.93 41.46
C LYS A 394 -33.19 8.10 40.69
N ASP A 395 -34.07 9.01 41.13
CA ASP A 395 -35.32 9.31 40.43
C ASP A 395 -35.09 10.08 39.12
N ILE A 396 -33.99 10.85 39.04
CA ILE A 396 -33.59 11.55 37.81
C ILE A 396 -32.90 10.58 36.84
N GLY A 397 -32.07 9.67 37.36
CA GLY A 397 -31.34 8.67 36.60
C GLY A 397 -30.01 9.19 36.02
N LEU A 398 -29.00 8.30 36.01
CA LEU A 398 -27.63 8.64 35.58
C LEU A 398 -27.56 9.13 34.13
N VAL A 399 -28.28 8.49 33.22
CA VAL A 399 -28.33 8.87 31.78
C VAL A 399 -28.82 10.32 31.61
N GLY A 400 -29.87 10.68 32.34
CA GLY A 400 -30.44 12.03 32.31
C GLY A 400 -29.45 13.08 32.79
N LEU A 401 -28.81 12.83 33.94
CA LEU A 401 -27.81 13.71 34.54
C LEU A 401 -26.54 13.85 33.69
N VAL A 402 -26.03 12.74 33.13
CA VAL A 402 -24.85 12.75 32.25
C VAL A 402 -25.10 13.61 31.01
N GLY A 403 -26.29 13.53 30.41
CA GLY A 403 -26.62 14.39 29.28
C GLY A 403 -26.86 15.87 29.64
N LEU A 404 -26.82 16.25 30.92
CA LEU A 404 -26.81 17.65 31.36
C LEU A 404 -25.40 18.23 31.52
N LEU A 405 -24.36 17.40 31.54
CA LEU A 405 -22.96 17.84 31.72
C LEU A 405 -22.48 18.80 30.60
N GLY A 406 -23.05 18.69 29.41
CA GLY A 406 -22.77 19.59 28.27
C GLY A 406 -23.61 20.87 28.23
N THR A 407 -24.43 21.13 29.26
CA THR A 407 -25.40 22.25 29.28
C THR A 407 -25.04 23.30 30.35
N SER A 408 -25.81 24.39 30.43
CA SER A 408 -25.71 25.38 31.51
C SER A 408 -25.92 24.78 32.91
N ALA A 409 -26.61 23.63 33.01
CA ALA A 409 -26.89 22.93 34.27
C ALA A 409 -25.76 21.99 34.73
N GLN A 410 -24.55 22.10 34.16
CA GLN A 410 -23.41 21.22 34.48
C GLN A 410 -23.12 21.12 35.98
N LYS A 411 -23.14 22.23 36.71
CA LYS A 411 -22.86 22.24 38.17
C LYS A 411 -23.87 21.42 38.95
N PHE A 412 -25.15 21.56 38.62
CA PHE A 412 -26.23 20.75 39.19
C PHE A 412 -26.03 19.26 38.86
N ALA A 413 -25.74 18.95 37.60
CA ALA A 413 -25.52 17.58 37.16
C ALA A 413 -24.36 16.90 37.91
N ILE A 414 -23.21 17.57 38.02
CA ILE A 414 -22.04 17.05 38.77
C ILE A 414 -22.42 16.78 40.22
N LYS A 415 -23.07 17.72 40.90
CA LYS A 415 -23.51 17.57 42.31
C LYS A 415 -24.44 16.37 42.50
N MET A 416 -25.38 16.17 41.58
CA MET A 416 -26.33 15.05 41.66
C MET A 416 -25.68 13.72 41.32
N ILE A 417 -24.76 13.67 40.34
CA ILE A 417 -24.05 12.43 39.99
C ILE A 417 -23.15 12.01 41.16
N GLU A 418 -22.37 12.93 41.71
CA GLU A 418 -21.44 12.65 42.81
C GLU A 418 -22.12 12.26 44.12
N SER A 419 -23.38 12.64 44.33
CA SER A 419 -24.14 12.27 45.53
C SER A 419 -24.91 10.96 45.40
N GLY A 420 -25.06 10.41 44.19
CA GLY A 420 -25.93 9.26 43.94
C GLY A 420 -25.33 8.09 43.17
N PHE A 421 -24.19 8.28 42.50
CA PHE A 421 -23.61 7.30 41.58
C PHE A 421 -22.08 7.22 41.73
N THR A 422 -21.54 6.07 41.32
CA THR A 422 -20.12 5.72 41.32
C THR A 422 -19.70 5.28 39.92
N PRO A 423 -18.39 5.12 39.62
CA PRO A 423 -17.96 4.63 38.32
C PRO A 423 -18.46 3.23 37.96
N ALA A 424 -18.87 2.41 38.95
CA ALA A 424 -19.46 1.10 38.72
C ALA A 424 -20.88 1.18 38.10
N ASP A 425 -21.56 2.32 38.24
CA ASP A 425 -22.91 2.53 37.69
C ASP A 425 -22.89 2.92 36.19
N LEU A 426 -21.71 3.17 35.62
CA LEU A 426 -21.56 3.50 34.20
C LEU A 426 -21.71 2.25 33.33
N SER A 427 -22.69 2.25 32.43
CA SER A 427 -22.81 1.22 31.40
C SER A 427 -21.78 1.43 30.27
N PRO A 428 -21.44 0.38 29.50
CA PRO A 428 -20.55 0.50 28.35
C PRO A 428 -21.03 1.51 27.29
N GLU A 429 -22.33 1.58 27.05
CA GLU A 429 -22.96 2.52 26.13
C GLU A 429 -22.79 3.95 26.63
N LEU A 430 -23.09 4.18 27.91
CA LEU A 430 -23.02 5.52 28.50
C LEU A 430 -21.59 6.04 28.60
N TYR A 431 -20.63 5.16 28.94
CA TYR A 431 -19.21 5.50 28.91
C TYR A 431 -18.76 5.89 27.50
N THR A 432 -19.22 5.17 26.48
CA THR A 432 -18.90 5.50 25.08
C THR A 432 -19.53 6.82 24.65
N ASP A 433 -20.79 7.08 25.02
CA ASP A 433 -21.46 8.34 24.72
C ASP A 433 -20.77 9.54 25.40
N LEU A 434 -20.23 9.36 26.61
CA LEU A 434 -19.40 10.36 27.30
C LEU A 434 -18.09 10.65 26.55
N LEU A 435 -17.47 9.63 25.96
CA LEU A 435 -16.26 9.79 25.13
C LEU A 435 -16.59 10.45 23.78
N VAL A 436 -17.74 10.18 23.17
CA VAL A 436 -18.18 10.88 21.94
C VAL A 436 -18.56 12.33 22.24
N GLY A 437 -18.99 12.61 23.46
CA GLY A 437 -19.46 13.91 23.93
C GLY A 437 -18.45 15.05 23.84
N GLY A 438 -18.91 16.24 24.20
CA GLY A 438 -18.11 17.47 24.19
C GLY A 438 -16.95 17.44 25.19
N TRP A 439 -16.05 18.42 25.08
CA TRP A 439 -14.86 18.52 25.94
C TRP A 439 -15.19 18.47 27.44
N GLN A 440 -16.29 19.09 27.88
CA GLN A 440 -16.74 19.06 29.27
C GLN A 440 -17.09 17.65 29.75
N GLN A 441 -17.73 16.84 28.91
CA GLN A 441 -18.13 15.47 29.25
C GLN A 441 -16.91 14.55 29.35
N ARG A 442 -15.98 14.67 28.40
CA ARG A 442 -14.71 13.93 28.39
C ARG A 442 -13.86 14.25 29.62
N ARG A 443 -13.70 15.54 29.93
CA ARG A 443 -12.95 15.98 31.10
C ARG A 443 -13.60 15.50 32.39
N TRP A 444 -14.93 15.58 32.47
CA TRP A 444 -15.67 15.13 33.64
C TRP A 444 -15.50 13.62 33.89
N VAL A 445 -15.62 12.76 32.86
CA VAL A 445 -15.51 11.31 33.08
C VAL A 445 -14.10 10.94 33.55
N GLU A 446 -13.05 11.60 33.04
CA GLU A 446 -11.69 11.44 33.53
C GLU A 446 -11.54 11.86 35.01
N GLU A 447 -12.02 13.05 35.36
CA GLU A 447 -12.03 13.55 36.75
C GLU A 447 -12.85 12.64 37.68
N PHE A 448 -13.96 12.07 37.19
CA PHE A 448 -14.83 11.18 37.95
C PHE A 448 -14.14 9.87 38.32
N PHE A 449 -13.44 9.23 37.36
CA PHE A 449 -12.63 8.04 37.63
C PHE A 449 -11.44 8.37 38.56
N ASN A 450 -10.74 9.48 38.32
CA ASN A 450 -9.61 9.92 39.13
C ASN A 450 -10.00 10.18 40.60
N LYS A 451 -11.12 10.87 40.83
CA LYS A 451 -11.64 11.18 42.18
C LYS A 451 -12.00 9.92 42.96
N HIS A 452 -12.54 8.90 42.28
CA HIS A 452 -12.85 7.61 42.88
C HIS A 452 -11.64 6.67 42.99
N LYS A 453 -10.46 7.09 42.51
CA LYS A 453 -9.24 6.26 42.42
C LYS A 453 -9.49 4.93 41.71
N GLN A 454 -10.38 4.95 40.73
CA GLN A 454 -10.73 3.79 39.91
C GLN A 454 -10.28 4.05 38.48
N GLN A 455 -10.00 2.98 37.76
CA GLN A 455 -9.74 3.04 36.32
C GLN A 455 -10.95 2.44 35.58
N PRO A 456 -11.25 2.86 34.34
CA PRO A 456 -12.28 2.22 33.53
C PRO A 456 -12.06 0.71 33.46
N SER A 457 -13.13 -0.07 33.63
CA SER A 457 -13.05 -1.53 33.59
C SER A 457 -12.65 -2.02 32.19
N ALA A 458 -12.11 -3.23 32.10
CA ALA A 458 -11.79 -3.82 30.81
C ALA A 458 -13.04 -3.97 29.90
N GLU A 459 -14.23 -4.17 30.48
CA GLU A 459 -15.48 -4.23 29.72
C GLU A 459 -15.85 -2.89 29.08
N LEU A 460 -15.75 -1.79 29.83
CA LEU A 460 -15.99 -0.44 29.29
C LEU A 460 -15.02 -0.11 28.15
N LEU A 461 -13.72 -0.43 28.34
CA LEU A 461 -12.69 -0.16 27.35
C LEU A 461 -12.85 -1.03 26.10
N LYS A 462 -13.20 -2.32 26.24
CA LYS A 462 -13.48 -3.23 25.11
C LYS A 462 -14.66 -2.74 24.28
N PHE A 463 -15.74 -2.30 24.93
CA PHE A 463 -16.91 -1.78 24.24
C PHE A 463 -16.61 -0.46 23.50
N ALA A 464 -15.91 0.47 24.16
CA ALA A 464 -15.47 1.72 23.54
C ALA A 464 -14.58 1.46 22.31
N ALA A 465 -13.58 0.58 22.45
CA ALA A 465 -12.68 0.18 21.37
C ALA A 465 -13.41 -0.37 20.12
N GLN A 466 -14.55 -1.04 20.31
CA GLN A 466 -15.36 -1.64 19.24
C GLN A 466 -16.47 -0.72 18.72
N SER A 467 -16.72 0.42 19.36
CA SER A 467 -17.85 1.27 19.00
C SER A 467 -17.62 1.98 17.66
N PRO A 468 -18.58 1.93 16.72
CA PRO A 468 -18.51 2.69 15.48
C PRO A 468 -18.68 4.20 15.70
N LYS A 469 -19.14 4.62 16.89
CA LYS A 469 -19.33 6.04 17.22
C LYS A 469 -18.01 6.77 17.49
N LEU A 470 -16.95 6.06 17.86
CA LEU A 470 -15.67 6.66 18.24
C LEU A 470 -14.72 6.79 17.04
N GLY A 471 -14.04 7.93 16.97
CA GLY A 471 -12.97 8.15 16.00
C GLY A 471 -11.71 7.34 16.33
N TYR A 472 -10.79 7.28 15.36
CA TYR A 472 -9.54 6.54 15.45
C TYR A 472 -8.75 6.82 16.74
N TRP A 473 -8.61 8.09 17.12
CA TRP A 473 -7.81 8.48 18.29
C TRP A 473 -8.42 8.01 19.62
N ASP A 474 -9.74 8.07 19.76
CA ASP A 474 -10.42 7.64 20.98
C ASP A 474 -10.38 6.11 21.11
N LYS A 475 -10.56 5.39 20.01
CA LYS A 475 -10.35 3.93 19.96
C LYS A 475 -8.92 3.58 20.35
N ARG A 476 -7.92 4.27 19.78
CA ARG A 476 -6.51 4.05 20.09
C ARG A 476 -6.20 4.29 21.57
N ALA A 477 -6.78 5.31 22.19
CA ALA A 477 -6.63 5.56 23.63
C ALA A 477 -7.22 4.41 24.47
N ALA A 478 -8.40 3.89 24.10
CA ALA A 478 -8.99 2.73 24.75
C ALA A 478 -8.10 1.47 24.61
N PHE A 479 -7.52 1.25 23.42
CA PHE A 479 -6.54 0.18 23.21
C PHE A 479 -5.27 0.38 24.04
N GLN A 480 -4.70 1.58 24.11
CA GLN A 480 -3.54 1.84 24.97
C GLN A 480 -3.83 1.56 26.45
N ALA A 481 -5.02 1.94 26.92
CA ALA A 481 -5.48 1.64 28.28
C ALA A 481 -5.70 0.14 28.51
N LEU A 482 -6.14 -0.63 27.49
CA LEU A 482 -6.19 -2.09 27.54
C LEU A 482 -4.79 -2.72 27.51
N GLY A 483 -3.86 -2.16 26.75
CA GLY A 483 -2.48 -2.62 26.61
C GLY A 483 -1.68 -2.65 27.91
N SER A 484 -2.07 -1.84 28.90
CA SER A 484 -1.48 -1.81 30.24
C SER A 484 -2.12 -2.80 31.23
N ARG A 485 -3.18 -3.53 30.81
CA ARG A 485 -3.88 -4.52 31.64
C ARG A 485 -3.29 -5.91 31.50
N LYS A 486 -3.58 -6.77 32.49
CA LYS A 486 -3.26 -8.20 32.42
C LYS A 486 -4.16 -8.88 31.39
N ALA A 487 -3.62 -9.86 30.66
CA ALA A 487 -4.40 -10.62 29.68
C ALA A 487 -5.64 -11.32 30.27
N SER A 488 -5.60 -11.71 31.55
CA SER A 488 -6.74 -12.29 32.27
C SER A 488 -7.91 -11.31 32.46
N GLU A 489 -7.64 -10.01 32.56
CA GLU A 489 -8.68 -8.97 32.71
C GLU A 489 -9.33 -8.64 31.36
N ILE A 490 -8.57 -8.72 30.27
CA ILE A 490 -9.07 -8.48 28.91
C ILE A 490 -9.84 -9.69 28.38
N GLY A 491 -9.28 -10.88 28.57
CA GLY A 491 -9.71 -12.17 28.02
C GLY A 491 -8.83 -12.61 26.85
N VAL A 492 -8.18 -13.78 26.97
CA VAL A 492 -7.24 -14.30 25.96
C VAL A 492 -7.92 -14.51 24.61
N GLU A 493 -9.13 -15.06 24.58
CA GLU A 493 -9.88 -15.27 23.33
C GLU A 493 -10.26 -13.95 22.64
N TRP A 494 -10.53 -12.89 23.41
CA TRP A 494 -10.78 -11.56 22.86
C TRP A 494 -9.50 -10.99 22.21
N ILE A 495 -8.34 -11.17 22.83
CA ILE A 495 -7.04 -10.76 22.27
C ILE A 495 -6.78 -11.52 20.96
N LYS A 496 -6.99 -12.84 20.94
CA LYS A 496 -6.84 -13.66 19.72
C LYS A 496 -7.77 -13.19 18.61
N GLN A 497 -9.05 -12.94 18.92
CA GLN A 497 -10.03 -12.44 17.96
C GLN A 497 -9.63 -11.08 17.38
N LYS A 498 -9.14 -10.16 18.23
CA LYS A 498 -8.77 -8.81 17.80
C LYS A 498 -7.42 -8.71 17.10
N LEU A 499 -6.53 -9.67 17.28
CA LEU A 499 -5.36 -9.80 16.41
C LEU A 499 -5.74 -10.08 14.95
N LEU A 500 -6.83 -10.83 14.72
CA LEU A 500 -7.31 -11.14 13.36
C LEU A 500 -8.06 -9.98 12.70
N ASP A 501 -8.43 -8.96 13.47
CA ASP A 501 -9.18 -7.79 13.00
C ASP A 501 -8.24 -6.80 12.29
N PRO A 502 -8.47 -6.48 11.00
CA PRO A 502 -7.63 -5.57 10.25
C PRO A 502 -7.41 -4.19 10.87
N GLU A 503 -8.38 -3.70 11.65
CA GLU A 503 -8.31 -2.37 12.27
C GLU A 503 -7.33 -2.32 13.45
N PHE A 504 -7.10 -3.45 14.13
CA PHE A 504 -6.42 -3.48 15.44
C PHE A 504 -5.24 -4.46 15.53
N SER A 505 -4.99 -5.20 14.46
CA SER A 505 -3.93 -6.21 14.35
C SER A 505 -2.54 -5.68 14.76
N ASP A 506 -2.20 -4.44 14.45
CA ASP A 506 -0.86 -3.91 14.70
C ASP A 506 -0.65 -3.61 16.19
N GLU A 507 -1.62 -2.96 16.84
CA GLU A 507 -1.61 -2.68 18.27
C GLU A 507 -1.57 -3.99 19.08
N VAL A 508 -2.45 -4.94 18.77
CA VAL A 508 -2.51 -6.24 19.47
C VAL A 508 -1.24 -7.06 19.20
N GLY A 509 -0.70 -7.01 17.98
CA GLY A 509 0.59 -7.64 17.64
C GLY A 509 1.75 -7.04 18.43
N GLY A 510 1.70 -5.74 18.72
CA GLY A 510 2.62 -5.06 19.65
C GLY A 510 2.50 -5.60 21.08
N TRP A 511 1.29 -5.82 21.59
CA TRP A 511 1.08 -6.39 22.94
C TRP A 511 1.68 -7.79 23.07
N LEU A 512 1.49 -8.63 22.06
CA LEU A 512 2.06 -9.98 22.03
C LEU A 512 3.59 -9.94 21.99
N SER A 513 4.16 -9.07 21.15
CA SER A 513 5.61 -8.88 21.04
C SER A 513 6.24 -8.40 22.37
N ASN A 514 5.49 -7.62 23.15
CA ASN A 514 5.90 -7.12 24.48
C ASN A 514 5.61 -8.09 25.63
N GLY A 515 5.10 -9.30 25.33
CA GLY A 515 4.89 -10.36 26.31
C GLY A 515 3.62 -10.20 27.15
N MET A 516 2.54 -9.66 26.58
CA MET A 516 1.22 -9.68 27.24
C MET A 516 0.74 -11.10 27.56
N LEU A 517 1.09 -12.08 26.71
CA LEU A 517 0.87 -13.50 26.95
C LEU A 517 2.23 -14.18 27.22
N LYS A 518 2.32 -14.99 28.28
CA LYS A 518 3.55 -15.72 28.66
C LYS A 518 3.23 -17.13 29.17
N GLY A 519 4.23 -18.01 29.14
CA GLY A 519 4.14 -19.36 29.71
C GLY A 519 3.06 -20.20 29.02
N ASP A 520 2.11 -20.70 29.82
CA ASP A 520 1.00 -21.55 29.36
C ASP A 520 -0.15 -20.75 28.71
N GLN A 521 -0.21 -19.42 28.94
CA GLN A 521 -1.20 -18.56 28.27
C GLN A 521 -0.86 -18.31 26.79
N LEU A 522 0.39 -18.57 26.40
CA LEU A 522 0.86 -18.44 25.03
C LEU A 522 0.85 -19.80 24.34
N ASP A 523 -0.18 -20.01 23.53
CA ASP A 523 -0.34 -21.20 22.70
C ASP A 523 0.61 -21.14 21.49
N VAL A 524 1.62 -22.02 21.50
CA VAL A 524 2.63 -22.10 20.45
C VAL A 524 2.07 -22.68 19.16
N GLU A 525 1.12 -23.63 19.23
CA GLU A 525 0.50 -24.21 18.02
C GLU A 525 -0.39 -23.19 17.32
N TRP A 526 -1.10 -22.36 18.08
CA TRP A 526 -1.81 -21.21 17.54
C TRP A 526 -0.87 -20.21 16.84
N LEU A 527 0.27 -19.86 17.45
CA LEU A 527 1.27 -18.98 16.82
C LEU A 527 1.87 -19.57 15.54
N LYS A 528 2.13 -20.88 15.51
CA LYS A 528 2.56 -21.59 14.30
C LYS A 528 1.52 -21.47 13.20
N GLY A 529 0.24 -21.65 13.52
CA GLY A 529 -0.87 -21.42 12.58
C GLY A 529 -0.91 -19.99 12.05
N LEU A 530 -0.69 -18.99 12.91
CA LEU A 530 -0.65 -17.57 12.51
C LEU A 530 0.51 -17.23 11.57
N SER A 531 1.64 -17.92 11.69
CA SER A 531 2.79 -17.71 10.78
C SER A 531 2.46 -18.01 9.32
N MET A 532 1.44 -18.83 9.06
CA MET A 532 0.95 -19.15 7.72
C MET A 532 0.08 -18.04 7.13
N ASN A 533 -0.46 -17.15 7.96
CA ASN A 533 -1.20 -15.97 7.51
C ASN A 533 -0.21 -14.85 7.12
N ALA A 534 -0.17 -14.49 5.84
CA ALA A 534 0.77 -13.51 5.30
C ALA A 534 0.80 -12.18 6.06
N ARG A 535 -0.36 -11.70 6.56
CA ARG A 535 -0.45 -10.45 7.31
C ARG A 535 0.16 -10.55 8.72
N LEU A 536 -0.06 -11.68 9.39
CA LEU A 536 0.31 -11.88 10.80
C LEU A 536 1.65 -12.58 10.98
N ARG A 537 2.25 -13.06 9.87
CA ARG A 537 3.52 -13.78 9.86
C ARG A 537 4.62 -13.06 10.60
N GLY A 538 4.86 -11.79 10.29
CA GLY A 538 5.92 -11.01 10.94
C GLY A 538 5.74 -10.91 12.46
N VAL A 539 4.51 -10.79 12.95
CA VAL A 539 4.21 -10.78 14.39
C VAL A 539 4.43 -12.16 15.01
N ALA A 540 3.90 -13.21 14.38
CA ALA A 540 4.01 -14.58 14.87
C ALA A 540 5.48 -15.03 14.96
N LEU A 541 6.27 -14.81 13.90
CA LEU A 541 7.69 -15.16 13.88
C LEU A 541 8.49 -14.35 14.91
N ARG A 542 8.17 -13.07 15.12
CA ARG A 542 8.81 -12.24 16.15
C ARG A 542 8.54 -12.77 17.56
N VAL A 543 7.31 -13.21 17.84
CA VAL A 543 6.96 -13.79 19.16
C VAL A 543 7.60 -15.16 19.34
N LEU A 544 7.54 -16.03 18.31
CA LEU A 544 8.18 -17.36 18.33
C LEU A 544 9.71 -17.29 18.46
N GLY A 545 10.34 -16.27 17.86
CA GLY A 545 11.79 -16.04 17.95
C GLY A 545 12.25 -15.39 19.25
N ASN A 546 11.34 -14.85 20.06
CA ASN A 546 11.70 -14.24 21.33
C ASN A 546 11.89 -15.31 22.42
N THR A 547 13.15 -15.67 22.67
CA THR A 547 13.55 -16.71 23.62
C THR A 547 13.09 -16.46 25.07
N LYS A 548 12.76 -15.21 25.42
CA LYS A 548 12.17 -14.85 26.73
C LYS A 548 10.70 -15.20 26.85
N LEU A 549 9.99 -15.36 25.72
CA LEU A 549 8.56 -15.67 25.65
C LEU A 549 8.33 -17.14 25.31
N VAL A 550 9.08 -17.67 24.34
CA VAL A 550 9.00 -19.06 23.86
C VAL A 550 10.39 -19.66 23.91
N ALA A 551 10.58 -20.68 24.76
CA ALA A 551 11.84 -21.42 24.78
C ALA A 551 12.06 -22.07 23.40
N PRO A 552 13.28 -22.04 22.82
CA PRO A 552 13.52 -22.55 21.46
C PRO A 552 13.04 -23.99 21.23
N LYS A 553 13.21 -24.86 22.23
CA LYS A 553 12.73 -26.26 22.17
C LYS A 553 11.20 -26.39 22.10
N ARG A 554 10.43 -25.41 22.60
CA ARG A 554 8.96 -25.39 22.49
C ARG A 554 8.48 -25.12 21.06
N VAL A 555 9.28 -24.45 20.23
CA VAL A 555 8.96 -24.25 18.80
C VAL A 555 8.97 -25.61 18.08
N GLY A 556 9.91 -26.47 18.43
CA GLY A 556 9.97 -27.87 17.99
C GLY A 556 10.70 -28.06 16.66
N LEU A 557 11.67 -28.99 16.67
CA LEU A 557 12.52 -29.29 15.53
C LEU A 557 11.73 -29.68 14.27
N GLY A 558 10.72 -30.54 14.42
CA GLY A 558 9.92 -31.03 13.29
C GLY A 558 9.22 -29.91 12.52
N TRP A 559 8.67 -28.92 13.24
CA TRP A 559 8.02 -27.77 12.61
C TRP A 559 9.03 -26.86 11.91
N LEU A 560 10.18 -26.59 12.53
CA LEU A 560 11.26 -25.80 11.92
C LEU A 560 11.78 -26.44 10.63
N LEU A 561 11.97 -27.76 10.61
CA LEU A 561 12.37 -28.49 9.41
C LEU A 561 11.31 -28.43 8.29
N VAL A 562 10.03 -28.38 8.63
CA VAL A 562 8.94 -28.17 7.65
C VAL A 562 8.95 -26.73 7.13
N MET A 563 9.16 -25.73 7.99
CA MET A 563 9.25 -24.32 7.60
C MET A 563 10.47 -24.05 6.72
N ALA A 564 11.61 -24.68 7.00
CA ALA A 564 12.82 -24.56 6.21
C ALA A 564 12.72 -25.20 4.80
N ARG A 565 11.64 -25.95 4.52
CA ARG A 565 11.31 -26.46 3.17
C ARG A 565 10.43 -25.51 2.36
N GLN A 566 9.83 -24.50 2.99
CA GLN A 566 8.93 -23.57 2.32
C GLN A 566 9.70 -22.66 1.36
N SER A 567 9.05 -22.25 0.28
CA SER A 567 9.61 -21.27 -0.67
C SER A 567 9.50 -19.82 -0.18
N ASP A 568 8.73 -19.57 0.89
CA ASP A 568 8.59 -18.25 1.50
C ASP A 568 9.89 -17.84 2.22
N PRO A 569 10.53 -16.72 1.81
CA PRO A 569 11.82 -16.31 2.38
C PRO A 569 11.80 -16.01 3.88
N GLU A 570 10.67 -15.53 4.43
CA GLU A 570 10.56 -15.19 5.85
C GLU A 570 10.49 -16.46 6.71
N LEU A 571 9.66 -17.44 6.29
CA LEU A 571 9.55 -18.73 6.97
C LEU A 571 10.86 -19.52 6.89
N TYR A 572 11.49 -19.54 5.72
CA TYR A 572 12.79 -20.17 5.53
C TYR A 572 13.87 -19.49 6.39
N GLY A 573 13.99 -18.17 6.31
CA GLY A 573 14.99 -17.39 7.04
C GLY A 573 14.84 -17.53 8.55
N PHE A 574 13.61 -17.45 9.06
CA PHE A 574 13.31 -17.68 10.48
C PHE A 574 13.75 -19.08 10.90
N ALA A 575 13.29 -20.13 10.20
CA ALA A 575 13.56 -21.51 10.59
C ALA A 575 15.06 -21.82 10.53
N ARG A 576 15.75 -21.38 9.47
CA ARG A 576 17.19 -21.53 9.31
C ARG A 576 17.95 -20.88 10.46
N ASN A 577 17.70 -19.61 10.75
CA ASN A 577 18.42 -18.89 11.81
C ASN A 577 18.12 -19.48 13.19
N HIS A 578 16.86 -19.82 13.46
CA HIS A 578 16.45 -20.40 14.74
C HIS A 578 17.09 -21.78 14.98
N LEU A 579 17.22 -22.60 13.93
CA LEU A 579 17.95 -23.88 14.00
C LEU A 579 19.44 -23.68 14.29
N LEU A 580 20.10 -22.76 13.57
CA LEU A 580 21.53 -22.47 13.75
C LEU A 580 21.84 -21.95 15.16
N GLU A 581 21.09 -20.96 15.63
CA GLU A 581 21.36 -20.30 16.91
C GLU A 581 21.06 -21.22 18.11
N HIS A 582 19.94 -21.97 18.09
CA HIS A 582 19.40 -22.57 19.31
C HIS A 582 19.39 -24.09 19.39
N PHE A 583 19.73 -24.81 18.31
CA PHE A 583 19.78 -26.27 18.32
C PHE A 583 21.23 -26.74 18.35
N GLU A 584 21.49 -27.82 19.10
CA GLU A 584 22.78 -28.51 19.12
C GLU A 584 22.80 -29.65 18.09
N PRO A 585 23.97 -30.10 17.61
CA PRO A 585 24.06 -31.25 16.69
C PRO A 585 23.34 -32.50 17.23
N SER A 586 23.34 -32.70 18.55
CA SER A 586 22.65 -33.81 19.22
C SER A 586 21.12 -33.72 19.15
N ASP A 587 20.54 -32.52 19.05
CA ASP A 587 19.09 -32.34 18.97
C ASP A 587 18.49 -32.87 17.65
N PHE A 588 19.31 -33.09 16.61
CA PHE A 588 18.86 -33.64 15.32
C PHE A 588 18.72 -35.16 15.31
N GLY A 589 19.25 -35.88 16.31
CA GLY A 589 19.25 -37.34 16.38
C GLY A 589 17.99 -37.93 16.99
N VAL A 590 17.74 -39.22 16.72
CA VAL A 590 16.74 -40.02 17.43
C VAL A 590 17.48 -41.03 18.30
N GLY A 591 17.44 -40.85 19.63
CA GLY A 591 18.13 -41.73 20.58
C GLY A 591 19.29 -41.04 21.31
N SER A 592 19.88 -41.75 22.28
CA SER A 592 20.94 -41.22 23.18
C SER A 592 22.37 -41.59 22.73
N GLU A 593 22.54 -42.12 21.51
CA GLU A 593 23.86 -42.52 21.01
C GLU A 593 24.74 -41.29 20.68
N PRO A 594 25.98 -41.23 21.19
CA PRO A 594 26.93 -40.18 20.84
C PRO A 594 27.18 -40.16 19.32
N GLY A 595 26.93 -39.02 18.68
CA GLY A 595 27.13 -38.85 17.24
C GLY A 595 25.91 -39.09 16.35
N ALA A 596 24.82 -39.69 16.86
CA ALA A 596 23.62 -39.99 16.07
C ALA A 596 22.98 -38.74 15.43
N GLY A 597 23.01 -37.60 16.13
CA GLY A 597 22.51 -36.33 15.60
C GLY A 597 23.39 -35.74 14.49
N LEU A 598 24.71 -35.89 14.61
CA LEU A 598 25.65 -35.49 13.58
C LEU A 598 25.52 -36.38 12.33
N ASP A 599 25.38 -37.69 12.51
CA ASP A 599 25.14 -38.62 11.41
C ASP A 599 23.80 -38.33 10.73
N ARG A 600 22.77 -37.94 11.50
CA ARG A 600 21.50 -37.48 10.93
C ARG A 600 21.69 -36.22 10.09
N LEU A 601 22.41 -35.21 10.58
CA LEU A 601 22.72 -33.99 9.83
C LEU A 601 23.46 -34.30 8.52
N TRP A 602 24.46 -35.18 8.55
CA TRP A 602 25.16 -35.60 7.34
C TRP A 602 24.26 -36.39 6.39
N SER A 603 23.43 -37.31 6.90
CA SER A 603 22.44 -38.02 6.09
C SER A 603 21.44 -37.08 5.43
N MET A 604 21.07 -35.98 6.11
CA MET A 604 20.22 -34.94 5.56
C MET A 604 20.95 -34.07 4.52
N ALA A 605 22.25 -33.80 4.71
CA ALA A 605 23.04 -32.96 3.81
C ALA A 605 23.38 -33.65 2.48
N VAL A 606 23.60 -34.98 2.49
CA VAL A 606 24.06 -35.73 1.31
C VAL A 606 23.13 -36.86 0.87
N GLY A 607 22.06 -37.15 1.63
CA GLY A 607 21.13 -38.24 1.37
C GLY A 607 20.51 -38.20 -0.02
N LYS A 608 20.42 -39.35 -0.70
CA LYS A 608 19.89 -39.45 -2.07
C LYS A 608 18.38 -39.20 -2.16
N GLN A 609 17.64 -39.52 -1.10
CA GLN A 609 16.18 -39.41 -1.06
C GLN A 609 15.69 -38.08 -0.45
N GLU A 610 16.59 -37.26 0.08
CA GLU A 610 16.23 -36.00 0.74
C GLU A 610 16.02 -34.89 -0.30
N PRO A 611 14.96 -34.06 -0.20
CA PRO A 611 14.76 -32.91 -1.08
C PRO A 611 15.90 -31.88 -0.99
N GLU A 612 16.15 -31.13 -2.07
CA GLU A 612 17.22 -30.11 -2.10
C GLU A 612 17.08 -29.06 -1.00
N SER A 613 15.86 -28.65 -0.65
CA SER A 613 15.63 -27.70 0.44
C SER A 613 16.08 -28.24 1.81
N VAL A 614 15.89 -29.54 2.06
CA VAL A 614 16.36 -30.22 3.29
C VAL A 614 17.87 -30.31 3.30
N ARG A 615 18.47 -30.69 2.16
CA ARG A 615 19.92 -30.74 2.01
C ARG A 615 20.53 -29.38 2.27
N LYS A 616 19.97 -28.32 1.68
CA LYS A 616 20.44 -26.94 1.86
C LYS A 616 20.48 -26.54 3.34
N VAL A 617 19.45 -26.85 4.13
CA VAL A 617 19.40 -26.51 5.56
C VAL A 617 20.49 -27.23 6.34
N ALA A 618 20.64 -28.54 6.12
CA ALA A 618 21.67 -29.33 6.79
C ALA A 618 23.08 -28.92 6.36
N GLN A 619 23.30 -28.65 5.07
CA GLN A 619 24.55 -28.14 4.52
C GLN A 619 24.90 -26.79 5.12
N THR A 620 23.95 -25.84 5.20
CA THR A 620 24.16 -24.55 5.86
C THR A 620 24.50 -24.73 7.33
N TYR A 621 23.81 -25.62 8.05
CA TYR A 621 24.11 -25.91 9.45
C TYR A 621 25.55 -26.40 9.65
N LEU A 622 25.98 -27.38 8.85
CA LEU A 622 27.34 -27.90 8.89
C LEU A 622 28.34 -26.77 8.56
N LEU A 623 28.19 -26.07 7.44
CA LEU A 623 29.13 -25.00 7.04
C LEU A 623 29.23 -23.87 8.07
N PHE A 624 28.10 -23.40 8.60
CA PHE A 624 28.08 -22.26 9.53
C PHE A 624 28.64 -22.62 10.90
N HIS A 625 28.54 -23.88 11.32
CA HIS A 625 29.15 -24.35 12.56
C HIS A 625 30.56 -24.94 12.37
N HIS A 626 31.11 -24.91 11.17
CA HIS A 626 32.51 -25.26 10.91
C HIS A 626 33.44 -24.24 11.60
N PRO A 627 34.57 -24.67 12.20
CA PRO A 627 35.45 -23.76 12.96
C PRO A 627 36.10 -22.65 12.14
N GLN A 628 36.19 -22.82 10.81
CA GLN A 628 36.91 -21.90 9.89
C GLN A 628 36.08 -21.34 8.72
N ILE A 629 34.88 -21.87 8.44
CA ILE A 629 34.06 -21.41 7.30
C ILE A 629 33.09 -20.34 7.81
N GLY A 630 32.14 -20.75 8.65
CA GLY A 630 31.19 -19.84 9.27
C GLY A 630 30.23 -19.18 8.27
N PRO A 631 29.39 -18.25 8.76
CA PRO A 631 28.50 -17.44 7.91
C PRO A 631 29.27 -16.43 7.04
N ASP A 632 28.77 -16.17 5.84
CA ASP A 632 29.26 -15.09 4.97
C ASP A 632 29.14 -13.71 5.65
N ARG A 633 29.99 -12.74 5.27
CA ARG A 633 29.98 -11.39 5.86
C ARG A 633 28.63 -10.65 5.76
N GLU A 634 27.82 -10.98 4.76
CA GLU A 634 26.51 -10.38 4.52
C GLU A 634 25.38 -11.12 5.27
N ASP A 635 25.65 -12.30 5.84
CA ASP A 635 24.63 -13.06 6.59
C ASP A 635 24.46 -12.47 8.01
N PRO A 636 23.21 -12.32 8.51
CA PRO A 636 22.93 -11.79 9.84
C PRO A 636 23.62 -12.51 11.00
N LEU A 637 24.04 -13.77 10.80
CA LEU A 637 24.68 -14.59 11.82
C LEU A 637 26.21 -14.42 11.86
N HIS A 638 26.79 -13.66 10.94
CA HIS A 638 28.24 -13.41 10.91
C HIS A 638 28.72 -12.72 12.19
N GLY A 639 29.69 -13.34 12.87
CA GLY A 639 30.21 -12.84 14.15
C GLY A 639 29.27 -13.00 15.36
N VAL A 640 28.07 -13.55 15.17
CA VAL A 640 27.09 -13.85 16.24
C VAL A 640 27.09 -15.33 16.57
N LEU A 641 27.22 -16.19 15.55
CA LEU A 641 27.17 -17.64 15.71
C LEU A 641 28.50 -18.20 16.21
N GLU A 642 28.46 -18.93 17.33
CA GLU A 642 29.61 -19.71 17.79
C GLU A 642 29.66 -21.07 17.06
N PRO A 643 30.83 -21.48 16.52
CA PRO A 643 31.00 -22.80 15.91
C PRO A 643 30.73 -23.92 16.93
N LYS A 644 29.79 -24.81 16.61
CA LYS A 644 29.41 -25.97 17.44
C LYS A 644 30.09 -27.27 17.00
N LEU A 645 30.74 -27.25 15.84
CA LEU A 645 31.41 -28.40 15.27
C LEU A 645 32.91 -28.18 15.26
N SER A 646 33.62 -29.28 15.29
CA SER A 646 35.06 -29.34 15.22
C SER A 646 35.50 -29.78 13.83
N SER A 647 36.75 -29.51 13.56
CA SER A 647 37.49 -30.10 12.46
C SER A 647 37.29 -31.63 12.33
N SER A 648 37.28 -32.39 13.42
CA SER A 648 37.13 -33.86 13.38
C SER A 648 35.79 -34.35 12.81
N ASP A 649 34.75 -33.51 12.84
CA ASP A 649 33.42 -33.81 12.32
C ASP A 649 33.35 -33.85 10.78
N TYR A 650 34.41 -33.37 10.12
CA TYR A 650 34.62 -33.28 8.67
C TYR A 650 35.73 -34.21 8.18
N ALA A 651 35.79 -35.43 8.72
CA ALA A 651 36.77 -36.44 8.30
C ALA A 651 36.65 -36.79 6.80
N LEU A 652 37.77 -37.15 6.18
CA LEU A 652 37.85 -37.43 4.73
C LEU A 652 36.84 -38.51 4.31
N GLU A 653 36.68 -39.55 5.10
CA GLU A 653 35.77 -40.68 4.83
C GLU A 653 34.32 -40.22 4.65
N ARG A 654 33.93 -39.15 5.33
CA ARG A 654 32.57 -38.60 5.32
C ARG A 654 32.33 -37.68 4.13
N VAL A 655 33.37 -36.99 3.66
CA VAL A 655 33.27 -35.97 2.59
C VAL A 655 33.66 -36.54 1.21
N ALA A 656 34.54 -37.55 1.16
CA ALA A 656 35.16 -38.05 -0.08
C ALA A 656 34.15 -38.43 -1.17
N ALA A 657 33.09 -39.17 -0.82
CA ALA A 657 32.05 -39.56 -1.78
C ALA A 657 31.26 -38.35 -2.31
N SER A 658 31.09 -37.31 -1.48
CA SER A 658 30.31 -36.11 -1.80
C SER A 658 31.05 -35.18 -2.77
N LEU A 659 32.39 -35.21 -2.79
CA LEU A 659 33.21 -34.43 -3.73
C LEU A 659 33.00 -34.84 -5.20
N VAL A 660 32.60 -36.09 -5.44
CA VAL A 660 32.38 -36.66 -6.78
C VAL A 660 30.92 -37.08 -7.03
N ASP A 661 29.99 -36.65 -6.17
CA ASP A 661 28.57 -36.95 -6.30
C ASP A 661 28.00 -36.37 -7.62
N PRO A 662 27.10 -37.05 -8.34
CA PRO A 662 26.50 -36.51 -9.56
C PRO A 662 25.69 -35.21 -9.34
N ARG A 663 25.21 -34.96 -8.11
CA ARG A 663 24.39 -33.79 -7.77
C ARG A 663 25.26 -32.55 -7.48
N PRO A 664 25.00 -31.40 -8.15
CA PRO A 664 25.86 -30.22 -8.03
C PRO A 664 25.82 -29.56 -6.66
N ASP A 665 24.68 -29.54 -5.96
CA ASP A 665 24.56 -28.96 -4.62
C ASP A 665 25.40 -29.71 -3.58
N VAL A 666 25.39 -31.04 -3.63
CA VAL A 666 26.20 -31.90 -2.76
C VAL A 666 27.70 -31.67 -3.02
N ARG A 667 28.11 -31.56 -4.29
CA ARG A 667 29.50 -31.25 -4.63
C ARG A 667 29.93 -29.86 -4.19
N ARG A 668 29.07 -28.84 -4.33
CA ARG A 668 29.39 -27.48 -3.85
C ARG A 668 29.60 -27.47 -2.35
N PHE A 669 28.70 -28.10 -1.60
CA PHE A 669 28.85 -28.26 -0.16
C PHE A 669 30.15 -28.98 0.22
N ALA A 670 30.42 -30.13 -0.40
CA ALA A 670 31.65 -30.89 -0.15
C ALA A 670 32.92 -30.12 -0.54
N ALA A 671 32.86 -29.34 -1.62
CA ALA A 671 33.97 -28.49 -2.04
C ALA A 671 34.21 -27.34 -1.06
N GLU A 672 33.16 -26.73 -0.52
CA GLU A 672 33.29 -25.68 0.50
C GLU A 672 33.99 -26.22 1.75
N VAL A 673 33.57 -27.38 2.25
CA VAL A 673 34.27 -28.10 3.33
C VAL A 673 35.72 -28.40 2.94
N GLY A 674 35.92 -28.95 1.74
CA GLY A 674 37.25 -29.29 1.23
C GLY A 674 38.17 -28.08 1.10
N SER A 675 37.66 -26.88 0.84
CA SER A 675 38.49 -25.67 0.72
C SER A 675 39.29 -25.35 1.99
N GLN A 676 38.77 -25.76 3.16
CA GLN A 676 39.44 -25.59 4.45
C GLN A 676 40.13 -26.88 4.92
N GLU A 677 39.51 -28.04 4.68
CA GLU A 677 39.94 -29.29 5.30
C GLU A 677 40.89 -30.14 4.44
N LEU A 678 41.00 -29.86 3.14
CA LEU A 678 41.76 -30.67 2.19
C LEU A 678 43.25 -30.83 2.55
N VAL A 679 43.88 -29.76 3.03
CA VAL A 679 45.29 -29.81 3.48
C VAL A 679 45.42 -30.57 4.80
N ARG A 680 44.45 -30.42 5.71
CA ARG A 680 44.44 -31.11 7.00
C ARG A 680 44.27 -32.62 6.85
N TRP A 681 43.51 -33.08 5.85
CA TRP A 681 43.38 -34.50 5.54
C TRP A 681 44.71 -35.14 5.11
N GLY A 682 45.70 -34.34 4.71
CA GLY A 682 47.06 -34.81 4.44
C GLY A 682 47.24 -35.66 3.17
N ASP A 683 46.17 -35.88 2.40
CA ASP A 683 46.22 -36.66 1.16
C ASP A 683 46.61 -35.76 -0.03
N ARG A 684 47.91 -35.65 -0.27
CA ARG A 684 48.46 -34.94 -1.44
C ARG A 684 47.90 -35.45 -2.77
N GLU A 685 47.72 -36.77 -2.91
CA GLU A 685 47.28 -37.35 -4.19
C GLU A 685 45.81 -37.01 -4.48
N LEU A 686 44.98 -36.86 -3.44
CA LEU A 686 43.61 -36.37 -3.58
C LEU A 686 43.58 -34.97 -4.21
N VAL A 687 44.47 -34.05 -3.83
CA VAL A 687 44.52 -32.69 -4.41
C VAL A 687 44.69 -32.74 -5.93
N TYR A 688 45.62 -33.55 -6.43
CA TYR A 688 45.84 -33.72 -7.87
C TYR A 688 44.65 -34.38 -8.56
N ARG A 689 44.03 -35.38 -7.91
CA ARG A 689 42.83 -36.07 -8.42
C ARG A 689 41.64 -35.11 -8.55
N LEU A 690 41.46 -34.24 -7.56
CA LEU A 690 40.44 -33.19 -7.57
C LEU A 690 40.74 -32.16 -8.67
N ALA A 691 41.97 -31.65 -8.77
CA ALA A 691 42.38 -30.71 -9.82
C ALA A 691 42.22 -31.26 -11.25
N ALA A 692 42.21 -32.57 -11.43
CA ALA A 692 41.96 -33.25 -12.71
C ALA A 692 40.50 -33.66 -12.94
N ASN A 693 39.61 -33.46 -11.96
CA ASN A 693 38.24 -33.94 -12.01
C ASN A 693 37.40 -33.27 -13.12
N GLU A 694 36.41 -33.97 -13.67
CA GLU A 694 35.51 -33.45 -14.70
C GLU A 694 34.53 -32.40 -14.16
N TYR A 695 34.12 -32.52 -12.90
CA TYR A 695 33.23 -31.56 -12.25
C TYR A 695 33.98 -30.29 -11.83
N LYS A 696 33.35 -29.15 -12.02
CA LYS A 696 33.96 -27.83 -11.77
C LYS A 696 34.25 -27.62 -10.28
N GLU A 697 33.35 -28.04 -9.40
CA GLU A 697 33.44 -27.80 -7.95
C GLU A 697 34.68 -28.46 -7.31
N PRO A 698 34.87 -29.79 -7.38
CA PRO A 698 36.09 -30.43 -6.85
C PRO A 698 37.35 -29.94 -7.57
N ARG A 699 37.27 -29.66 -8.88
CA ARG A 699 38.41 -29.14 -9.64
C ARG A 699 38.88 -27.78 -9.15
N LYS A 700 37.96 -26.89 -8.80
CA LYS A 700 38.30 -25.56 -8.29
C LYS A 700 39.16 -25.66 -7.03
N ILE A 701 38.71 -26.41 -6.03
CA ILE A 701 39.41 -26.52 -4.74
C ILE A 701 40.75 -27.24 -4.86
N GLY A 702 40.83 -28.28 -5.70
CA GLY A 702 42.10 -28.95 -5.97
C GLY A 702 43.08 -28.02 -6.68
N SER A 703 42.59 -27.21 -7.63
CA SER A 703 43.41 -26.23 -8.34
C SER A 703 43.90 -25.10 -7.44
N GLU A 704 43.03 -24.57 -6.59
CA GLU A 704 43.38 -23.53 -5.60
C GLU A 704 44.42 -24.06 -4.62
N ALA A 705 44.20 -25.23 -4.04
CA ALA A 705 45.16 -25.86 -3.12
C ALA A 705 46.54 -26.09 -3.76
N LEU A 706 46.61 -26.38 -5.06
CA LEU A 706 47.89 -26.46 -5.78
C LEU A 706 48.53 -25.08 -6.00
N LEU A 707 47.77 -24.09 -6.47
CA LEU A 707 48.28 -22.75 -6.80
C LEU A 707 48.81 -22.00 -5.58
N GLU A 708 48.21 -22.26 -4.42
CA GLU A 708 48.56 -21.69 -3.12
C GLU A 708 49.74 -22.41 -2.44
N ILE A 709 50.31 -23.45 -3.07
CA ILE A 709 51.50 -24.12 -2.53
C ILE A 709 52.63 -23.10 -2.34
N GLY A 710 53.11 -22.99 -1.10
CA GLY A 710 54.16 -22.03 -0.72
C GLY A 710 53.68 -20.58 -0.54
N GLU A 711 52.37 -20.33 -0.53
CA GLU A 711 51.79 -19.06 -0.09
C GLU A 711 51.32 -19.14 1.36
N VAL A 712 51.41 -18.03 2.09
CA VAL A 712 50.89 -17.93 3.46
C VAL A 712 49.61 -17.11 3.42
N HIS A 713 48.49 -17.74 3.76
CA HIS A 713 47.18 -17.11 3.86
C HIS A 713 46.70 -17.13 5.31
N GLU A 714 46.16 -16.01 5.77
CA GLU A 714 45.57 -15.91 7.11
C GLU A 714 44.29 -16.76 7.17
N GLY A 715 44.22 -17.71 8.11
CA GLY A 715 43.03 -18.54 8.35
C GLY A 715 42.81 -19.74 7.42
N LYS A 716 43.65 -19.95 6.41
CA LYS A 716 43.58 -21.11 5.49
C LYS A 716 44.85 -21.97 5.60
N PRO A 717 44.75 -23.30 5.81
CA PRO A 717 45.92 -24.16 5.83
C PRO A 717 46.57 -24.21 4.45
N ALA A 718 47.84 -23.80 4.35
CA ALA A 718 48.58 -23.84 3.10
C ALA A 718 49.24 -25.21 2.90
N ALA A 719 49.11 -25.77 1.69
CA ALA A 719 49.80 -26.99 1.33
C ALA A 719 51.32 -26.77 1.36
N PRO A 720 52.10 -27.67 2.00
CA PRO A 720 53.54 -27.50 2.14
C PRO A 720 54.22 -27.70 0.78
N VAL A 721 55.38 -27.11 0.57
CA VAL A 721 56.03 -27.06 -0.76
C VAL A 721 56.43 -28.44 -1.29
N GLU A 722 56.59 -29.41 -0.39
CA GLU A 722 56.84 -30.84 -0.66
C GLU A 722 55.67 -31.51 -1.38
N TRP A 723 54.48 -30.88 -1.41
CA TRP A 723 53.34 -31.36 -2.17
C TRP A 723 53.49 -31.09 -3.68
N LEU A 724 54.45 -30.25 -4.06
CA LEU A 724 54.75 -29.96 -5.46
C LEU A 724 55.59 -31.10 -6.08
N VAL A 725 54.92 -32.01 -6.77
CA VAL A 725 55.55 -33.18 -7.39
C VAL A 725 55.61 -32.99 -8.90
N ALA A 726 56.83 -32.93 -9.46
CA ALA A 726 57.03 -32.68 -10.89
C ALA A 726 56.26 -33.66 -11.79
N SER A 727 56.33 -34.97 -11.53
CA SER A 727 55.58 -35.95 -12.34
C SER A 727 54.06 -35.69 -12.34
N ARG A 728 53.49 -35.24 -11.22
CA ARG A 728 52.05 -34.94 -11.08
C ARG A 728 51.67 -33.65 -11.78
N VAL A 729 52.46 -32.58 -11.62
CA VAL A 729 52.21 -31.29 -12.27
C VAL A 729 52.29 -31.42 -13.80
N PHE A 730 53.31 -32.12 -14.31
CA PHE A 730 53.45 -32.34 -15.75
C PHE A 730 52.36 -33.25 -16.33
N ALA A 731 51.85 -34.22 -15.56
CA ALA A 731 50.70 -35.02 -15.97
C ALA A 731 49.39 -34.19 -15.98
N LEU A 732 49.22 -33.27 -15.01
CA LEU A 732 48.09 -32.34 -14.98
C LEU A 732 48.09 -31.38 -16.18
N ALA A 733 49.28 -30.98 -16.66
CA ALA A 733 49.45 -30.16 -17.87
C ALA A 733 48.99 -30.87 -19.16
N GLU A 734 48.84 -32.20 -19.14
CA GLU A 734 48.28 -33.00 -20.24
C GLU A 734 46.80 -33.38 -20.02
N SER A 735 46.14 -32.88 -18.98
CA SER A 735 44.72 -33.14 -18.69
C SER A 735 43.80 -32.80 -19.87
N SER A 736 42.69 -33.54 -20.04
CA SER A 736 41.65 -33.21 -21.03
C SER A 736 40.95 -31.87 -20.72
N VAL A 737 40.95 -31.46 -19.45
CA VAL A 737 40.31 -30.23 -18.98
C VAL A 737 41.26 -29.04 -19.11
N LYS A 738 40.86 -28.01 -19.86
CA LYS A 738 41.69 -26.82 -20.13
C LYS A 738 42.16 -26.11 -18.86
N SER A 739 41.25 -25.87 -17.90
CA SER A 739 41.59 -25.16 -16.66
C SER A 739 42.67 -25.88 -15.83
N SER A 740 42.66 -27.22 -15.84
CA SER A 740 43.69 -28.02 -15.16
C SER A 740 45.07 -27.84 -15.81
N ARG A 741 45.11 -27.73 -17.15
CA ARG A 741 46.36 -27.45 -17.89
C ARG A 741 46.90 -26.05 -17.59
N GLU A 742 46.02 -25.07 -17.45
CA GLU A 742 46.39 -23.69 -17.08
C GLU A 742 46.97 -23.63 -15.66
N VAL A 743 46.36 -24.32 -14.70
CA VAL A 743 46.87 -24.46 -13.33
C VAL A 743 48.26 -25.07 -13.34
N ALA A 744 48.44 -26.19 -14.05
CA ALA A 744 49.74 -26.83 -14.19
C ALA A 744 50.78 -25.90 -14.82
N SER A 745 50.40 -25.14 -15.85
CA SER A 745 51.28 -24.15 -16.50
C SER A 745 51.67 -23.03 -15.55
N ALA A 746 50.74 -22.53 -14.73
CA ALA A 746 51.03 -21.53 -13.71
C ALA A 746 52.02 -22.05 -12.66
N LEU A 747 51.84 -23.29 -12.19
CA LEU A 747 52.75 -23.96 -11.25
C LEU A 747 54.15 -24.13 -11.86
N ILE A 748 54.23 -24.59 -13.10
CA ILE A 748 55.50 -24.76 -13.84
C ILE A 748 56.21 -23.42 -14.02
N ARG A 749 55.48 -22.34 -14.33
CA ARG A 749 56.06 -21.00 -14.44
C ARG A 749 56.57 -20.48 -13.09
N ARG A 750 55.78 -20.64 -12.03
CA ARG A 750 56.09 -20.14 -10.68
C ARG A 750 57.25 -20.90 -10.02
N HIS A 751 57.28 -22.22 -10.18
CA HIS A 751 58.24 -23.11 -9.53
C HIS A 751 59.19 -23.79 -10.53
N TYR A 752 59.54 -23.08 -11.60
CA TYR A 752 60.30 -23.57 -12.74
C TYR A 752 61.54 -24.40 -12.35
N HIS A 753 62.38 -23.87 -11.46
CA HIS A 753 63.60 -24.55 -11.03
C HIS A 753 63.32 -25.81 -10.18
N ARG A 754 62.34 -25.74 -9.27
CA ARG A 754 61.96 -26.87 -8.39
C ARG A 754 61.33 -28.02 -9.16
N LEU A 755 60.67 -27.71 -10.27
CA LEU A 755 59.99 -28.67 -11.13
C LEU A 755 60.89 -29.27 -12.23
N GLY A 756 62.20 -29.01 -12.18
CA GLY A 756 63.21 -29.60 -13.06
C GLY A 756 63.55 -28.79 -14.31
N GLY A 757 63.17 -27.51 -14.35
CA GLY A 757 63.69 -26.52 -15.30
C GLY A 757 63.53 -26.87 -16.78
N ALA A 758 64.53 -26.50 -17.58
CA ALA A 758 64.51 -26.68 -19.04
C ALA A 758 64.37 -28.16 -19.43
N ALA A 759 65.04 -29.06 -18.69
CA ALA A 759 65.03 -30.49 -18.95
C ALA A 759 63.61 -31.08 -18.89
N LYS A 760 62.80 -30.70 -17.90
CA LYS A 760 61.41 -31.18 -17.79
C LYS A 760 60.46 -30.44 -18.73
N LEU A 761 60.70 -29.17 -19.08
CA LEU A 761 59.87 -28.46 -20.07
C LEU A 761 59.83 -29.12 -21.44
N ALA A 762 60.90 -29.81 -21.83
CA ALA A 762 60.92 -30.58 -23.07
C ALA A 762 59.78 -31.62 -23.14
N TRP A 763 59.28 -32.08 -21.99
CA TRP A 763 58.13 -32.99 -21.92
C TRP A 763 56.85 -32.37 -22.47
N LEU A 764 56.61 -31.07 -22.20
CA LEU A 764 55.44 -30.34 -22.66
C LEU A 764 55.56 -29.85 -24.10
N MET A 765 56.78 -29.66 -24.60
CA MET A 765 57.02 -29.26 -26.00
C MET A 765 56.50 -30.28 -27.00
N GLU A 766 56.31 -31.53 -26.59
CA GLU A 766 55.70 -32.55 -27.42
C GLU A 766 54.22 -32.85 -27.06
N SER A 767 53.58 -32.05 -26.20
CA SER A 767 52.17 -32.22 -25.80
C SER A 767 51.24 -32.27 -27.02
N PRO A 768 50.14 -33.06 -27.01
CA PRO A 768 49.15 -33.02 -28.08
C PRO A 768 48.42 -31.68 -28.18
N ASP A 769 48.29 -30.96 -27.07
CA ASP A 769 47.64 -29.65 -26.99
C ASP A 769 48.58 -28.54 -27.50
N ARG A 770 48.07 -27.66 -28.37
CA ARG A 770 48.87 -26.59 -28.99
C ARG A 770 49.24 -25.49 -27.99
N GLU A 771 48.33 -25.12 -27.09
CA GLU A 771 48.56 -24.06 -26.10
C GLU A 771 49.65 -24.47 -25.11
N VAL A 772 49.66 -25.73 -24.68
CA VAL A 772 50.70 -26.29 -23.80
C VAL A 772 52.08 -26.25 -24.45
N ARG A 773 52.17 -26.62 -25.74
CA ARG A 773 53.44 -26.52 -26.49
C ARG A 773 53.93 -25.09 -26.59
N LEU A 774 53.03 -24.15 -26.91
CA LEU A 774 53.35 -22.73 -27.03
C LEU A 774 53.79 -22.13 -25.69
N PHE A 775 53.12 -22.49 -24.61
CA PHE A 775 53.52 -22.14 -23.25
C PHE A 775 54.93 -22.65 -22.93
N ALA A 776 55.24 -23.92 -23.22
CA ALA A 776 56.54 -24.50 -22.93
C ALA A 776 57.68 -23.82 -23.70
N VAL A 777 57.48 -23.54 -24.99
CA VAL A 777 58.48 -22.84 -25.83
C VAL A 777 58.67 -21.39 -25.39
N ARG A 778 57.57 -20.67 -25.12
CA ARG A 778 57.64 -19.28 -24.62
C ARG A 778 58.28 -19.19 -23.25
N LEU A 779 57.92 -20.09 -22.31
CA LEU A 779 58.51 -20.08 -20.98
C LEU A 779 60.01 -20.40 -21.04
N LEU A 780 60.43 -21.34 -21.89
CA LEU A 780 61.86 -21.60 -22.13
C LEU A 780 62.56 -20.32 -22.64
N TRP A 781 61.96 -19.63 -23.61
CA TRP A 781 62.51 -18.37 -24.11
C TRP A 781 62.56 -17.27 -23.04
N ASP A 782 61.48 -17.05 -22.30
CA ASP A 782 61.40 -16.04 -21.25
C ASP A 782 62.47 -16.23 -20.16
N GLN A 783 62.70 -17.48 -19.73
CA GLN A 783 63.69 -17.79 -18.69
C GLN A 783 65.14 -17.73 -19.20
N HIS A 784 65.37 -18.03 -20.48
CA HIS A 784 66.71 -18.23 -21.02
C HIS A 784 67.13 -17.28 -22.15
N ARG A 785 66.31 -16.29 -22.51
CA ARG A 785 66.69 -15.29 -23.52
C ARG A 785 67.97 -14.57 -23.10
N PRO A 786 68.91 -14.29 -24.01
CA PRO A 786 70.09 -13.49 -23.69
C PRO A 786 69.67 -12.07 -23.29
N LEU A 787 70.01 -11.60 -22.08
CA LEU A 787 69.78 -10.18 -21.73
C LEU A 787 70.95 -9.36 -22.25
N THR A 788 70.76 -8.54 -23.27
CA THR A 788 71.68 -7.43 -23.54
C THR A 788 71.45 -6.35 -22.48
N ILE A 789 72.24 -6.38 -21.40
CA ILE A 789 72.27 -5.29 -20.43
C ILE A 789 73.25 -4.24 -20.97
N PRO A 790 72.83 -2.99 -21.26
CA PRO A 790 73.77 -1.93 -21.63
C PRO A 790 74.73 -1.65 -20.48
N ALA A 791 76.02 -1.43 -20.76
CA ALA A 791 77.08 -1.24 -19.77
C ALA A 791 76.84 -0.07 -18.77
N SER A 792 75.89 0.82 -19.04
CA SER A 792 75.52 1.97 -18.21
C SER A 792 74.33 1.73 -17.26
N TRP A 793 73.74 0.53 -17.25
CA TRP A 793 72.55 0.25 -16.43
C TRP A 793 72.93 -0.09 -14.98
N LYS A 794 72.45 0.70 -14.01
CA LYS A 794 72.47 0.36 -12.58
C LYS A 794 71.05 0.05 -12.09
N PRO A 795 70.87 -1.00 -11.26
CA PRO A 795 69.54 -1.39 -10.79
C PRO A 795 68.93 -0.29 -9.92
N LYS A 796 67.68 0.10 -10.23
CA LYS A 796 66.89 0.96 -9.34
C LYS A 796 66.53 0.16 -8.08
N LYS A 797 67.03 0.63 -6.93
CA LYS A 797 66.50 0.23 -5.62
C LYS A 797 65.14 0.90 -5.43
N GLY A 798 64.07 0.18 -5.73
CA GLY A 798 62.69 0.60 -5.51
C GLY A 798 61.81 -0.61 -5.17
N PRO A 799 60.67 -0.41 -4.50
CA PRO A 799 59.80 -1.51 -4.07
C PRO A 799 59.24 -2.20 -5.31
N GLY A 800 59.60 -3.48 -5.50
CA GLY A 800 59.33 -4.24 -6.73
C GLY A 800 60.58 -4.76 -7.45
N ALA A 801 61.78 -4.40 -7.00
CA ALA A 801 62.99 -5.16 -7.37
C ALA A 801 62.90 -6.58 -6.78
N ARG A 802 63.23 -7.61 -7.58
CA ARG A 802 63.40 -8.99 -7.08
C ARG A 802 64.28 -8.96 -5.83
N PRO A 803 63.99 -9.76 -4.78
CA PRO A 803 64.93 -9.95 -3.69
C PRO A 803 66.28 -10.29 -4.30
N GLY A 804 67.31 -9.54 -3.90
CA GLY A 804 68.66 -9.82 -4.33
C GLY A 804 69.03 -11.25 -4.00
N ALA A 805 69.85 -11.86 -4.84
CA ALA A 805 70.71 -12.96 -4.41
C ALA A 805 71.46 -12.45 -3.16
N GLY A 806 71.01 -12.90 -2.01
CA GLY A 806 71.26 -12.24 -0.73
C GLY A 806 70.51 -12.92 0.41
N SER A 807 70.46 -14.25 0.37
CA SER A 807 70.42 -15.08 1.57
C SER A 807 71.26 -16.31 1.24
N ASP A 808 72.47 -16.35 1.80
CA ASP A 808 73.14 -17.61 2.03
C ASP A 808 72.13 -18.56 2.70
N GLN A 809 72.16 -19.84 2.32
CA GLN A 809 71.32 -20.96 2.80
C GLN A 809 70.06 -21.26 1.96
N ASP A 810 70.27 -21.65 0.72
CA ASP A 810 69.74 -22.92 0.19
C ASP A 810 70.47 -23.24 -1.13
N PRO A 811 71.11 -24.42 -1.27
CA PRO A 811 71.74 -24.76 -2.54
C PRO A 811 70.65 -24.88 -3.61
N LEU A 812 70.75 -24.04 -4.65
CA LEU A 812 70.00 -24.22 -5.88
C LEU A 812 70.20 -25.68 -6.35
N PRO A 813 69.13 -26.42 -6.69
CA PRO A 813 69.27 -27.79 -7.17
C PRO A 813 70.20 -27.82 -8.40
N GLU A 814 71.15 -28.75 -8.42
CA GLU A 814 72.06 -28.97 -9.55
C GLU A 814 71.26 -29.10 -10.86
N GLY A 815 71.52 -28.20 -11.81
CA GLY A 815 70.78 -28.08 -13.07
C GLY A 815 69.93 -26.81 -13.21
N ALA A 816 69.93 -25.93 -12.20
CA ALA A 816 69.19 -24.65 -12.21
C ALA A 816 69.95 -23.47 -12.82
N GLU A 817 70.83 -23.71 -13.81
CA GLU A 817 71.56 -22.62 -14.47
C GLU A 817 70.83 -22.13 -15.72
N ARG A 818 70.74 -20.81 -15.85
CA ARG A 818 70.35 -20.18 -17.11
C ARG A 818 71.40 -20.58 -18.16
N PHE A 819 70.99 -20.97 -19.37
CA PHE A 819 71.92 -21.15 -20.48
C PHE A 819 72.91 -19.97 -20.55
N GLU A 820 74.20 -20.26 -20.39
CA GLU A 820 75.26 -19.26 -20.30
C GLU A 820 75.38 -18.41 -21.58
N THR A 821 75.01 -18.99 -22.72
CA THR A 821 75.09 -18.36 -24.05
C THR A 821 73.87 -18.69 -24.90
N GLY A 822 73.59 -17.84 -25.90
CA GLY A 822 72.57 -18.12 -26.92
C GLY A 822 72.81 -19.43 -27.69
N GLU A 823 74.07 -19.88 -27.78
CA GLU A 823 74.45 -21.16 -28.41
C GLU A 823 73.99 -22.38 -27.60
N ALA A 824 74.02 -22.30 -26.26
CA ALA A 824 73.52 -23.40 -25.42
C ALA A 824 72.00 -23.57 -25.53
N LEU A 825 71.25 -22.46 -25.64
CA LEU A 825 69.81 -22.49 -25.92
C LEU A 825 69.51 -23.03 -27.33
N ARG A 826 70.30 -22.62 -28.34
CA ARG A 826 70.23 -23.14 -29.71
C ARG A 826 70.42 -24.66 -29.75
N GLN A 827 71.46 -25.16 -29.07
CA GLN A 827 71.76 -26.58 -28.98
C GLN A 827 70.66 -27.37 -28.24
N PHE A 828 70.06 -26.78 -27.21
CA PHE A 828 68.92 -27.37 -26.52
C PHE A 828 67.69 -27.47 -27.44
N LEU A 829 67.32 -26.38 -28.14
CA LEU A 829 66.21 -26.38 -29.11
C LEU A 829 66.45 -27.41 -30.22
N ARG A 830 67.67 -27.48 -30.76
CA ARG A 830 68.10 -28.52 -31.71
C ARG A 830 67.87 -29.93 -31.16
N THR A 831 68.25 -30.16 -29.91
CA THR A 831 68.10 -31.47 -29.24
C THR A 831 66.63 -31.85 -29.03
N VAL A 832 65.77 -30.89 -28.66
CA VAL A 832 64.34 -31.17 -28.44
C VAL A 832 63.58 -31.36 -29.75
N MET A 833 63.87 -30.53 -30.77
CA MET A 833 63.16 -30.58 -32.05
C MET A 833 63.57 -31.79 -32.92
N PHE A 834 64.85 -32.16 -32.91
CA PHE A 834 65.38 -33.16 -33.83
C PHE A 834 66.14 -34.31 -33.17
N GLY A 835 66.47 -34.21 -31.88
CA GLY A 835 67.11 -35.26 -31.08
C GLY A 835 66.17 -36.03 -30.15
N LEU A 836 66.76 -36.68 -29.14
CA LEU A 836 66.07 -37.27 -27.99
C LEU A 836 66.15 -36.27 -26.84
N PRO A 837 65.03 -35.69 -26.38
CA PRO A 837 65.07 -34.71 -25.31
C PRO A 837 65.56 -35.32 -23.98
N PRO A 838 66.27 -34.57 -23.12
CA PRO A 838 66.57 -34.99 -21.76
C PRO A 838 65.28 -35.33 -21.00
N GLY A 839 65.28 -36.46 -20.27
CA GLY A 839 64.12 -36.97 -19.54
C GLY A 839 63.13 -37.82 -20.34
N ARG A 840 63.32 -38.05 -21.66
CA ARG A 840 62.46 -38.96 -22.47
C ARG A 840 62.56 -40.43 -22.02
N VAL A 841 63.64 -40.78 -21.30
CA VAL A 841 63.96 -42.15 -20.85
C VAL A 841 63.40 -42.48 -19.47
N GLU A 842 62.93 -41.49 -18.71
CA GLU A 842 62.29 -41.72 -17.41
C GLU A 842 60.92 -42.39 -17.63
N ARG A 843 60.72 -43.58 -17.06
CA ARG A 843 59.42 -44.27 -17.09
C ARG A 843 58.36 -43.39 -16.45
N ARG A 844 57.34 -43.03 -17.22
CA ARG A 844 56.16 -42.30 -16.73
C ARG A 844 55.34 -43.25 -15.87
N GLU A 845 55.21 -42.96 -14.58
CA GLU A 845 54.25 -43.68 -13.74
C GLU A 845 52.83 -43.31 -14.21
N PRO A 846 51.99 -44.30 -14.61
CA PRO A 846 50.59 -44.03 -14.93
C PRO A 846 49.86 -43.56 -13.67
N ILE A 847 49.10 -42.48 -13.79
CA ILE A 847 48.28 -41.94 -12.71
C ILE A 847 46.82 -42.22 -13.05
N GLU A 848 46.10 -42.85 -12.13
CA GLU A 848 44.68 -43.13 -12.27
C GLU A 848 43.89 -41.82 -12.48
N GLY A 849 43.16 -41.73 -13.60
CA GLY A 849 42.38 -40.54 -13.97
C GLY A 849 43.09 -39.50 -14.86
N LEU A 850 44.38 -39.66 -15.18
CA LEU A 850 45.10 -38.78 -16.12
C LEU A 850 45.42 -39.50 -17.45
N PRO A 851 45.41 -38.78 -18.59
CA PRO A 851 45.59 -39.40 -19.89
C PRO A 851 47.02 -39.92 -20.11
N THR A 852 47.16 -41.18 -20.50
CA THR A 852 48.38 -41.75 -21.07
C THR A 852 48.50 -41.33 -22.55
N ARG A 853 49.67 -40.78 -22.91
CA ARG A 853 49.89 -40.04 -24.16
C ARG A 853 49.62 -40.88 -25.43
N ARG A 854 49.08 -40.23 -26.48
CA ARG A 854 48.64 -40.84 -27.77
C ARG A 854 49.31 -40.31 -29.05
N LEU A 855 50.45 -39.62 -29.01
CA LEU A 855 51.12 -39.12 -30.24
C LEU A 855 52.41 -39.86 -30.58
N SER A 856 52.63 -40.09 -31.88
CA SER A 856 53.91 -40.59 -32.41
C SER A 856 54.98 -39.49 -32.36
N ALA A 857 56.26 -39.89 -32.25
CA ALA A 857 57.38 -38.95 -32.18
C ALA A 857 57.44 -37.99 -33.38
N SER A 858 57.13 -38.48 -34.59
CA SER A 858 57.14 -37.67 -35.83
C SER A 858 56.02 -36.62 -35.87
N GLU A 859 54.86 -36.90 -35.28
CA GLU A 859 53.78 -35.92 -35.17
C GLU A 859 54.07 -34.85 -34.12
N GLY A 860 54.68 -35.25 -32.99
CA GLY A 860 55.13 -34.32 -31.95
C GLY A 860 56.13 -33.28 -32.49
N LYS A 861 57.16 -33.75 -33.22
CA LYS A 861 58.20 -32.90 -33.83
C LYS A 861 57.63 -31.88 -34.82
N ARG A 862 56.78 -32.32 -35.76
CA ARG A 862 56.12 -31.41 -36.74
C ARG A 862 55.27 -30.34 -36.05
N ARG A 863 54.53 -30.71 -35.01
CA ARG A 863 53.71 -29.78 -34.24
C ARG A 863 54.54 -28.78 -33.41
N LEU A 864 55.71 -29.20 -32.91
CA LEU A 864 56.65 -28.32 -32.21
C LEU A 864 57.26 -27.28 -33.17
N ILE A 865 57.69 -27.69 -34.38
CA ILE A 865 58.19 -26.78 -35.42
C ILE A 865 57.17 -25.67 -35.72
N GLY A 866 55.88 -26.01 -35.80
CA GLY A 866 54.81 -25.03 -36.02
C GLY A 866 54.70 -23.96 -34.93
N VAL A 867 54.91 -24.34 -33.66
CA VAL A 867 54.86 -23.42 -32.50
C VAL A 867 56.13 -22.58 -32.41
N VAL A 868 57.30 -23.17 -32.66
CA VAL A 868 58.59 -22.45 -32.73
C VAL A 868 58.53 -21.37 -33.82
N ARG A 869 57.97 -21.70 -34.99
CA ARG A 869 57.71 -20.73 -36.06
C ARG A 869 56.84 -19.57 -35.59
N GLU A 870 55.76 -19.85 -34.87
CA GLU A 870 54.83 -18.80 -34.43
C GLU A 870 55.52 -17.82 -33.48
N LEU A 871 56.26 -18.31 -32.48
CA LEU A 871 57.05 -17.43 -31.61
C LEU A 871 58.12 -16.66 -32.40
N ALA A 872 58.78 -17.30 -33.39
CA ALA A 872 59.79 -16.67 -34.23
C ALA A 872 59.21 -15.68 -35.27
N VAL A 873 57.91 -15.69 -35.52
CA VAL A 873 57.24 -14.64 -36.33
C VAL A 873 56.87 -13.44 -35.45
N GLU A 874 56.65 -13.67 -34.16
CA GLU A 874 56.30 -12.64 -33.19
C GLU A 874 57.52 -11.94 -32.58
N ASP A 875 58.61 -12.67 -32.33
CA ASP A 875 59.82 -12.21 -31.64
C ASP A 875 61.06 -12.39 -32.54
N ARG A 876 61.61 -11.26 -33.00
CA ARG A 876 62.78 -11.19 -33.88
C ARG A 876 64.05 -11.77 -33.24
N GLU A 877 64.25 -11.60 -31.94
CA GLU A 877 65.45 -12.12 -31.26
C GLU A 877 65.38 -13.64 -31.17
N PHE A 878 64.21 -14.18 -30.82
CA PHE A 878 63.97 -15.62 -30.87
C PHE A 878 64.12 -16.16 -32.30
N ALA A 879 63.64 -15.42 -33.30
CA ALA A 879 63.74 -15.78 -34.71
C ALA A 879 65.18 -16.00 -35.17
N THR A 880 66.12 -15.16 -34.71
CA THR A 880 67.55 -15.28 -35.05
C THR A 880 68.13 -16.62 -34.58
N ILE A 881 67.73 -17.08 -33.39
CA ILE A 881 68.16 -18.37 -32.84
C ILE A 881 67.41 -19.53 -33.54
N ALA A 882 66.09 -19.41 -33.70
CA ALA A 882 65.25 -20.46 -34.27
C ALA A 882 65.57 -20.74 -35.73
N VAL A 883 65.82 -19.70 -36.55
CA VAL A 883 66.22 -19.85 -37.97
C VAL A 883 67.50 -20.65 -38.09
N SER A 884 68.50 -20.40 -37.24
CA SER A 884 69.76 -21.15 -37.27
C SER A 884 69.60 -22.65 -36.97
N VAL A 885 68.54 -23.05 -36.24
CA VAL A 885 68.20 -24.45 -36.02
C VAL A 885 67.36 -24.98 -37.19
N LEU A 886 66.37 -24.22 -37.66
CA LEU A 886 65.50 -24.66 -38.76
C LEU A 886 66.25 -24.82 -40.09
N ASP A 887 67.20 -23.94 -40.41
CA ASP A 887 68.03 -23.97 -41.63
C ASP A 887 68.92 -25.23 -41.66
N GLU A 888 69.50 -25.63 -40.52
CA GLU A 888 70.30 -26.86 -40.44
C GLU A 888 69.50 -28.10 -40.87
N PHE A 889 68.21 -28.13 -40.54
CA PHE A 889 67.33 -29.26 -40.84
C PHE A 889 66.51 -29.10 -42.13
N MET A 890 66.73 -28.04 -42.92
CA MET A 890 66.25 -27.94 -44.31
C MET A 890 66.84 -29.03 -45.23
N HIS A 891 67.79 -29.81 -44.75
CA HIS A 891 68.38 -30.94 -45.46
C HIS A 891 68.01 -32.29 -44.85
N SER A 892 67.07 -32.33 -43.88
CA SER A 892 66.60 -33.58 -43.26
C SER A 892 65.91 -34.50 -44.28
N HIS A 893 66.26 -35.78 -44.28
CA HIS A 893 65.66 -36.80 -45.16
C HIS A 893 64.19 -37.11 -44.82
N ALA A 894 63.69 -36.68 -43.65
CA ALA A 894 62.29 -36.87 -43.26
C ALA A 894 61.39 -35.84 -43.94
N ARG A 895 60.75 -36.22 -45.06
CA ARG A 895 59.94 -35.36 -45.94
C ARG A 895 58.94 -34.43 -45.22
N GLY A 896 58.28 -34.91 -44.16
CA GLY A 896 57.31 -34.11 -43.40
C GLY A 896 57.92 -33.06 -42.46
N GLU A 897 59.12 -33.32 -41.93
CA GLU A 897 59.85 -32.36 -41.09
C GLU A 897 60.49 -31.28 -41.98
N TRP A 898 61.07 -31.68 -43.12
CA TRP A 898 61.60 -30.80 -44.16
C TRP A 898 60.58 -29.75 -44.63
N GLN A 899 59.39 -30.20 -45.05
CA GLN A 899 58.32 -29.28 -45.50
C GLN A 899 57.89 -28.30 -44.40
N SER A 900 57.88 -28.75 -43.15
CA SER A 900 57.50 -27.92 -42.00
C SER A 900 58.55 -26.84 -41.70
N CYS A 901 59.85 -27.17 -41.80
CA CYS A 901 60.95 -26.22 -41.66
C CYS A 901 60.95 -25.17 -42.78
N VAL A 902 60.83 -25.60 -44.04
CA VAL A 902 60.76 -24.68 -45.20
C VAL A 902 59.59 -23.69 -45.05
N ALA A 903 58.40 -24.19 -44.70
CA ALA A 903 57.23 -23.35 -44.48
C ALA A 903 57.40 -22.41 -43.27
N ALA A 904 58.12 -22.83 -42.24
CA ALA A 904 58.41 -22.00 -41.08
C ALA A 904 59.36 -20.84 -41.42
N ILE A 905 60.48 -21.15 -42.07
CA ILE A 905 61.50 -20.16 -42.46
C ILE A 905 60.92 -19.15 -43.45
N ALA A 906 60.06 -19.57 -44.38
CA ALA A 906 59.42 -18.68 -45.33
C ALA A 906 58.54 -17.62 -44.65
N ARG A 907 57.78 -18.02 -43.62
CA ARG A 907 56.94 -17.10 -42.84
C ARG A 907 57.75 -16.20 -41.92
N ILE A 908 58.82 -16.72 -41.30
CA ILE A 908 59.73 -15.90 -40.49
C ILE A 908 60.41 -14.84 -41.35
N ARG A 909 60.91 -15.20 -42.54
CA ARG A 909 61.50 -14.25 -43.51
C ARG A 909 60.50 -13.17 -43.93
N GLN A 910 59.23 -13.52 -44.09
CA GLN A 910 58.19 -12.54 -44.41
C GLN A 910 57.95 -11.55 -43.26
N ALA A 911 57.99 -12.02 -42.01
CA ALA A 911 57.76 -11.20 -40.82
C ALA A 911 58.99 -10.36 -40.42
N HIS A 912 60.20 -10.89 -40.65
CA HIS A 912 61.49 -10.27 -40.35
C HIS A 912 62.41 -10.34 -41.58
N PRO A 913 62.22 -9.45 -42.58
CA PRO A 913 62.95 -9.49 -43.85
C PRO A 913 64.46 -9.29 -43.72
N ASP A 914 64.92 -8.74 -42.60
CA ASP A 914 66.30 -8.46 -42.26
C ASP A 914 67.05 -9.69 -41.70
N ILE A 915 66.34 -10.76 -41.34
CA ILE A 915 66.95 -12.02 -40.92
C ILE A 915 67.31 -12.84 -42.17
N SER A 916 68.60 -13.09 -42.36
CA SER A 916 69.08 -13.96 -43.44
C SER A 916 68.63 -15.40 -43.22
N THR A 917 68.10 -16.03 -44.27
CA THR A 917 67.65 -17.43 -44.25
C THR A 917 68.18 -18.18 -45.45
N ALA A 918 68.27 -19.51 -45.36
CA ALA A 918 68.74 -20.35 -46.47
C ALA A 918 67.73 -20.52 -47.63
N LEU A 919 66.59 -19.81 -47.63
CA LEU A 919 65.58 -19.91 -48.68
C LEU A 919 65.90 -19.05 -49.92
N PRO A 920 65.63 -19.54 -51.15
CA PRO A 920 65.79 -18.75 -52.38
C PRO A 920 64.96 -17.46 -52.40
N ALA A 921 65.43 -16.40 -53.09
CA ALA A 921 64.73 -15.12 -53.23
C ALA A 921 63.36 -15.28 -53.92
N ALA A 922 62.34 -14.53 -53.48
CA ALA A 922 60.98 -14.61 -54.06
C ALA A 922 60.91 -13.87 -55.42
N MET A 923 60.43 -14.54 -56.47
CA MET A 923 60.21 -13.92 -57.79
C MET A 923 59.03 -12.94 -57.73
N GLN A 924 59.23 -11.69 -58.17
CA GLN A 924 58.17 -10.67 -58.28
C GLN A 924 57.47 -10.78 -59.64
N ASP A 925 56.14 -10.95 -59.64
CA ASP A 925 55.28 -11.05 -60.83
C ASP A 925 55.02 -9.67 -61.46
N GLU A 926 55.47 -9.47 -62.71
CA GLU A 926 55.06 -8.38 -63.58
C GLU A 926 53.64 -8.65 -64.13
N ARG A 927 52.63 -7.88 -63.68
CA ARG A 927 51.34 -7.73 -64.38
C ARG A 927 51.19 -6.29 -64.86
N GLN A 928 51.27 -6.07 -66.17
CA GLN A 928 50.75 -4.87 -66.84
C GLN A 928 49.55 -5.25 -67.73
N SER A 929 48.42 -4.60 -67.44
CA SER A 929 47.31 -4.20 -68.33
C SER A 929 46.64 -5.21 -69.27
N ALA A 930 45.43 -5.66 -68.89
CA ALA A 930 44.20 -5.65 -69.68
C ALA A 930 42.99 -5.71 -68.75
#